data_AF-A0A968JF00-F1
#
_entry.id   AF-A0A968JF00-F1
#
_cell.length_a   1.000
_cell.length_b   1.000
_cell.length_c   1.000
_cell.angle_alpha   90.00
_cell.angle_beta   90.00
_cell.angle_gamma   90.00
#
_symmetry.space_group_name_H-M   'P 1'
#
loop_
_entity.id
_entity.type
_entity.pdbx_description
1 polymer ?
#
loop_
_entity_poly.entity_id
_entity_poly.type
_entity_poly.pdbx_seq_one_letter_code
_entity_poly.pdbx_strand_id
1 'polypeptide(L)'
;LLALYQFLDEKHAKNLIPKEDQQFVQYAFQAALLDAAFQLLFHAGLDDSRGVGQERLIESALTTLLEQLYPAYTTLLRTSQWSSAIQKYSNVLQRRDLVYERQGKLPINGTKREIAAVFGLSDTGFDNFVENFGALIVIERPFPTRATARAGEKGAVRLTLHPLEQAIMSWLQAAPYETLSADQETFVPLRGLPLAEIRRRAVQLGYLPQEIDAVVRLLGERQLVEHELRRDILYEKPVVAPSLDEIDRALTAWRNDLEVLRRAFPASPQIAQWQQAADACRQVLDEHLQDRPDDKRALEIKGQILGSRTLLEAFAEEQQQQLREKAIRNQLSLPRFDRRLVARLDTMAHGAVTFAQTLNALRVEVLNRYEGLDDALNRTRSALDEVQRTIQNEGLSLSTLAKSAIELALSEQAIDTVRQQYDQFMGQAEVFEGWRDLTEQASQLGEKLQRLGGEAGTYRTTFDRWMHDVQAALMNQTYDTIEASTAFHQELETLNYTVQQAVAAAAQRFAEKQTHYRQVMEDQLGLNHTMLWPLHQYNPQAVAEGKSQLLADVQATIQRWCGEIGRTIRQAQTDIRSTLDSPQVAALSRDERQQLQEQGRRLETELKVLSRQLMDYEGRTEDHMTLSDLPIEGGGRFRGLIQDLGRLKVQMERIQLEVRSLQQTLQSLQLTPAEELLFSALSSSDVSIEIANLRSMTTALTDVDFWKALQGLHAKQRLRVYCERMVSE
;
A
#
# COMPACT_ATOMS: atom_id res chain seq x y z
N LEU A 1 -65.40 55.32 72.64
CA LEU A 1 -64.06 54.75 72.89
C LEU A 1 -62.98 55.83 72.77
N LEU A 2 -62.83 56.49 71.61
CA LEU A 2 -61.83 57.57 71.44
C LEU A 2 -62.00 58.75 72.42
N ALA A 3 -63.23 59.17 72.73
CA ALA A 3 -63.48 60.18 73.76
C ALA A 3 -63.04 59.74 75.17
N LEU A 4 -63.12 58.43 75.47
CA LEU A 4 -62.66 57.86 76.74
C LEU A 4 -61.14 57.77 76.78
N TYR A 5 -60.52 57.41 75.65
CA TYR A 5 -59.06 57.44 75.47
C TYR A 5 -58.51 58.86 75.69
N GLN A 6 -59.11 59.88 75.07
CA GLN A 6 -58.72 61.29 75.22
C GLN A 6 -58.94 61.80 76.65
N PHE A 7 -60.03 61.39 77.31
CA PHE A 7 -60.26 61.69 78.72
C PHE A 7 -59.15 61.11 79.62
N LEU A 8 -58.68 59.89 79.36
CA LEU A 8 -57.58 59.28 80.09
C LEU A 8 -56.25 59.98 79.82
N ASP A 9 -55.98 60.42 78.58
CA ASP A 9 -54.81 61.24 78.25
C ASP A 9 -54.81 62.57 79.01
N GLU A 10 -55.96 63.24 79.08
CA GLU A 10 -56.09 64.49 79.84
C GLU A 10 -55.90 64.27 81.36
N LYS A 11 -56.38 63.15 81.89
CA LYS A 11 -56.16 62.78 83.30
C LYS A 11 -54.70 62.40 83.58
N HIS A 12 -54.05 61.71 82.65
CA HIS A 12 -52.64 61.38 82.70
C HIS A 12 -51.78 62.65 82.67
N ALA A 13 -52.04 63.57 81.73
CA ALA A 13 -51.33 64.85 81.61
C ALA A 13 -51.46 65.75 82.85
N LYS A 14 -52.57 65.62 83.61
CA LYS A 14 -52.80 66.34 84.86
C LYS A 14 -52.31 65.61 86.11
N ASN A 15 -51.62 64.47 85.97
CA ASN A 15 -51.18 63.59 87.08
C ASN A 15 -52.30 63.20 88.04
N LEU A 16 -53.52 63.04 87.53
CA LEU A 16 -54.70 62.67 88.32
C LEU A 16 -54.92 61.16 88.41
N ILE A 17 -54.02 60.36 87.83
CA ILE A 17 -54.02 58.90 87.89
C ILE A 17 -53.03 58.48 88.99
N PRO A 18 -53.43 57.62 89.95
CA PRO A 18 -52.52 57.09 90.95
C PRO A 18 -51.29 56.44 90.30
N LYS A 19 -50.10 56.67 90.88
CA LYS A 19 -48.83 56.16 90.32
C LYS A 19 -48.81 54.63 90.16
N GLU A 20 -49.53 53.93 91.03
CA GLU A 20 -49.66 52.47 91.02
C GLU A 20 -50.40 51.94 89.78
N ASP A 21 -51.36 52.72 89.25
CA ASP A 21 -52.20 52.34 88.12
C ASP A 21 -51.71 52.90 86.78
N GLN A 22 -50.73 53.81 86.81
CA GLN A 22 -50.34 54.61 85.66
C GLN A 22 -49.82 53.76 84.48
N GLN A 23 -48.99 52.74 84.77
CA GLN A 23 -48.51 51.80 83.74
C GLN A 23 -49.64 50.96 83.15
N PHE A 24 -50.58 50.48 83.97
CA PHE A 24 -51.70 49.67 83.49
C PHE A 24 -52.65 50.49 82.61
N VAL A 25 -52.98 51.73 83.04
CA VAL A 25 -53.85 52.61 82.26
C VAL A 25 -53.22 52.96 80.92
N GLN A 26 -51.93 53.30 80.87
CA GLN A 26 -51.24 53.70 79.65
C GLN A 26 -51.02 52.53 78.68
N TYR A 27 -50.46 51.42 79.16
CA TYR A 27 -49.99 50.35 78.27
C TYR A 27 -51.00 49.23 78.04
N ALA A 28 -51.96 49.01 78.95
CA ALA A 28 -52.99 47.98 78.77
C ALA A 28 -54.33 48.59 78.38
N PHE A 29 -54.85 49.52 79.18
CA PHE A 29 -56.23 49.98 79.02
C PHE A 29 -56.41 50.96 77.86
N GLN A 30 -55.54 51.96 77.74
CA GLN A 30 -55.55 52.91 76.62
C GLN A 30 -55.24 52.24 75.28
N ALA A 31 -54.26 51.32 75.24
CA ALA A 31 -53.98 50.52 74.05
C ALA A 31 -55.20 49.67 73.61
N ALA A 32 -55.84 48.96 74.55
CA ALA A 32 -57.04 48.18 74.25
C ALA A 32 -58.23 49.04 73.81
N LEU A 33 -58.35 50.27 74.34
CA LEU A 33 -59.37 51.24 73.90
C LEU A 33 -59.16 51.70 72.46
N LEU A 34 -57.90 51.93 72.06
CA LEU A 34 -57.53 52.27 70.68
C LEU A 34 -57.81 51.09 69.75
N ASP A 35 -57.39 49.88 70.11
CA ASP A 35 -57.62 48.68 69.29
C ASP A 35 -59.11 48.40 69.11
N ALA A 36 -59.91 48.50 70.18
CA ALA A 36 -61.36 48.34 70.10
C ALA A 36 -62.03 49.45 69.28
N ALA A 37 -61.54 50.70 69.39
CA ALA A 37 -62.03 51.81 68.56
C ALA A 37 -61.70 51.59 67.09
N PHE A 38 -60.50 51.11 66.77
CA PHE A 38 -60.07 50.76 65.43
C PHE A 38 -60.89 49.59 64.85
N GLN A 39 -61.11 48.52 65.62
CA GLN A 39 -61.95 47.39 65.18
C GLN A 39 -63.41 47.80 64.89
N LEU A 40 -63.95 48.73 65.67
CA LEU A 40 -65.31 49.26 65.45
C LEU A 40 -65.38 50.22 64.26
N LEU A 41 -64.37 51.07 64.08
CA LEU A 41 -64.29 52.00 62.94
C LEU A 41 -64.05 51.27 61.62
N PHE A 42 -63.30 50.18 61.63
CA PHE A 42 -62.91 49.39 60.45
C PHE A 42 -63.49 47.97 60.51
N HIS A 43 -64.81 47.88 60.71
CA HIS A 43 -65.53 46.61 60.69
C HIS A 43 -65.66 46.02 59.28
N ALA A 44 -65.73 44.69 59.19
CA ALA A 44 -65.80 43.90 57.95
C ALA A 44 -67.04 44.15 57.05
N GLY A 45 -67.89 45.11 57.39
CA GLY A 45 -69.05 45.53 56.59
C GLY A 45 -68.83 46.79 55.74
N LEU A 46 -67.63 47.41 55.80
CA LEU A 46 -67.30 48.63 55.03
C LEU A 46 -66.81 48.37 53.62
N ASP A 47 -66.41 47.14 53.32
CA ASP A 47 -66.05 46.66 52.00
C ASP A 47 -66.70 45.28 51.86
N ASP A 48 -67.35 44.99 50.74
CA ASP A 48 -68.07 43.73 50.48
C ASP A 48 -67.14 42.48 50.46
N SER A 49 -65.89 42.62 50.91
CA SER A 49 -64.87 41.60 51.00
C SER A 49 -65.00 40.77 52.28
N ARG A 50 -65.60 39.58 52.14
CA ARG A 50 -65.64 38.54 53.19
C ARG A 50 -64.22 38.17 53.66
N GLY A 51 -63.81 38.68 54.83
CA GLY A 51 -62.88 37.99 55.73
C GLY A 51 -61.40 38.41 55.75
N VAL A 52 -60.95 39.41 54.97
CA VAL A 52 -59.58 39.96 55.07
C VAL A 52 -59.63 41.48 54.80
N GLY A 53 -60.46 42.18 55.58
CA GLY A 53 -60.88 43.56 55.27
C GLY A 53 -59.98 44.68 55.80
N GLN A 54 -58.92 44.41 56.55
CA GLN A 54 -58.06 45.48 57.10
C GLN A 54 -56.86 45.77 56.20
N GLU A 55 -56.07 44.76 55.86
CA GLU A 55 -54.85 44.93 55.04
C GLU A 55 -55.18 45.35 53.60
N ARG A 56 -56.19 44.73 52.97
CA ARG A 56 -56.59 45.06 51.59
C ARG A 56 -57.20 46.45 51.42
N LEU A 57 -57.93 46.96 52.42
CA LEU A 57 -58.50 48.31 52.38
C LEU A 57 -57.41 49.37 52.56
N ILE A 58 -56.46 49.13 53.47
CA ILE A 58 -55.30 50.01 53.64
C ILE A 58 -54.43 49.97 52.38
N GLU A 59 -54.14 48.79 51.82
CA GLU A 59 -53.38 48.66 50.57
C GLU A 59 -54.11 49.32 49.39
N SER A 60 -55.41 49.12 49.24
CA SER A 60 -56.22 49.72 48.17
C SER A 60 -56.31 51.25 48.31
N ALA A 61 -56.56 51.75 49.53
CA ALA A 61 -56.59 53.19 49.80
C ALA A 61 -55.21 53.83 49.62
N LEU A 62 -54.14 53.18 50.08
CA LEU A 62 -52.76 53.62 49.88
C LEU A 62 -52.40 53.61 48.40
N THR A 63 -52.78 52.57 47.65
CA THR A 63 -52.53 52.47 46.20
C THR A 63 -53.27 53.59 45.46
N THR A 64 -54.55 53.80 45.76
CA THR A 64 -55.36 54.88 45.17
C THR A 64 -54.76 56.27 45.49
N LEU A 65 -54.30 56.47 46.73
CA LEU A 65 -53.69 57.73 47.16
C LEU A 65 -52.32 57.95 46.50
N LEU A 66 -51.51 56.90 46.34
CA LEU A 66 -50.25 56.96 45.61
C LEU A 66 -50.45 57.19 44.11
N GLU A 67 -51.46 56.60 43.49
CA GLU A 67 -51.84 56.86 42.09
C GLU A 67 -52.31 58.32 41.90
N GLN A 68 -53.01 58.89 42.88
CA GLN A 68 -53.39 60.31 42.86
C GLN A 68 -52.20 61.25 43.04
N LEU A 69 -51.28 60.91 43.95
CA LEU A 69 -50.08 61.72 44.21
C LEU A 69 -49.05 61.63 43.07
N TYR A 70 -48.94 60.47 42.42
CA TYR A 70 -47.95 60.19 41.39
C TYR A 70 -48.56 59.51 40.15
N PRO A 71 -49.37 60.23 39.36
CA PRO A 71 -50.11 59.64 38.23
C PRO A 71 -49.21 59.17 37.07
N ALA A 72 -47.97 59.67 36.99
CA ALA A 72 -46.99 59.30 35.97
C ALA A 72 -45.95 58.27 36.45
N TYR A 73 -46.13 57.70 37.63
CA TYR A 73 -45.20 56.74 38.21
C TYR A 73 -45.48 55.32 37.71
N THR A 74 -44.48 54.71 37.08
CA THR A 74 -44.49 53.31 36.68
C THR A 74 -43.26 52.65 37.27
N THR A 75 -43.44 51.72 38.21
CA THR A 75 -42.28 51.10 38.88
C THR A 75 -41.57 50.07 38.01
N LEU A 76 -40.23 50.02 38.12
CA LEU A 76 -39.39 48.92 37.63
C LEU A 76 -39.29 47.76 38.63
N LEU A 77 -39.72 47.95 39.88
CA LEU A 77 -39.61 46.97 40.97
C LEU A 77 -40.80 45.98 41.01
N ARG A 78 -41.24 45.48 39.86
CA ARG A 78 -42.45 44.64 39.72
C ARG A 78 -42.32 43.23 40.30
N THR A 79 -41.10 42.73 40.44
CA THR A 79 -40.82 41.37 40.96
C THR A 79 -39.64 41.40 41.91
N SER A 80 -39.49 40.39 42.77
CA SER A 80 -38.35 40.25 43.67
C SER A 80 -37.00 40.11 42.93
N GLN A 81 -37.03 39.71 41.66
CA GLN A 81 -35.87 39.57 40.79
C GLN A 81 -35.75 40.68 39.73
N TRP A 82 -36.37 41.84 39.96
CA TRP A 82 -36.40 42.95 38.99
C TRP A 82 -34.99 43.34 38.48
N SER A 83 -33.98 43.37 39.35
CA SER A 83 -32.61 43.76 38.97
C SER A 83 -32.01 42.81 37.93
N SER A 84 -32.25 41.50 38.08
CA SER A 84 -31.85 40.47 37.11
C SER A 84 -32.62 40.62 35.80
N ALA A 85 -33.93 40.90 35.85
CA ALA A 85 -34.74 41.12 34.67
C ALA A 85 -34.28 42.36 33.87
N ILE A 86 -34.01 43.48 34.56
CA ILE A 86 -33.47 44.69 33.95
C ILE A 86 -32.04 44.46 33.43
N GLN A 87 -31.20 43.68 34.11
CA GLN A 87 -29.88 43.34 33.59
C GLN A 87 -29.96 42.49 32.31
N LYS A 88 -30.90 41.54 32.23
CA LYS A 88 -31.14 40.77 30.99
C LYS A 88 -31.58 41.70 29.86
N TYR A 89 -32.47 42.66 30.13
CA TYR A 89 -32.87 43.67 29.16
C TYR A 89 -31.70 44.57 28.73
N SER A 90 -30.86 45.01 29.68
CA SER A 90 -29.63 45.76 29.43
C SER A 90 -28.67 44.98 28.53
N ASN A 91 -28.48 43.69 28.78
CA ASN A 91 -27.63 42.82 27.94
C ASN A 91 -28.20 42.67 26.53
N VAL A 92 -29.54 42.65 26.37
CA VAL A 92 -30.18 42.67 25.05
C VAL A 92 -29.81 43.96 24.32
N LEU A 93 -29.94 45.12 24.96
CA LEU A 93 -29.57 46.40 24.36
C LEU A 93 -28.09 46.41 23.92
N GLN A 94 -27.18 45.91 24.75
CA GLN A 94 -25.74 45.85 24.43
C GLN A 94 -25.39 44.96 23.24
N ARG A 95 -26.09 43.83 23.08
CA ARG A 95 -25.82 42.82 22.05
C ARG A 95 -26.41 43.16 20.68
N ARG A 96 -27.19 44.22 20.54
CA ARG A 96 -27.78 44.61 19.24
C ARG A 96 -26.81 45.44 18.43
N ASP A 97 -26.44 44.99 17.24
CA ASP A 97 -25.54 45.77 16.37
C ASP A 97 -26.18 47.07 15.88
N LEU A 98 -27.51 47.10 15.76
CA LEU A 98 -28.26 48.27 15.31
C LEU A 98 -28.67 49.17 16.48
N VAL A 99 -28.07 50.36 16.56
CA VAL A 99 -28.40 51.40 17.54
C VAL A 99 -29.90 51.73 17.57
N TYR A 100 -30.55 51.73 16.40
CA TYR A 100 -31.96 52.09 16.25
C TYR A 100 -32.95 51.05 16.81
N GLU A 101 -32.54 49.78 16.88
CA GLU A 101 -33.29 48.75 17.60
C GLU A 101 -33.21 49.00 19.11
N ARG A 102 -32.02 49.36 19.62
CA ARG A 102 -31.81 49.70 21.03
C ARG A 102 -32.68 50.89 21.47
N GLN A 103 -32.75 51.90 20.61
CA GLN A 103 -33.52 53.14 20.83
C GLN A 103 -35.03 52.98 20.67
N GLY A 104 -35.52 51.82 20.20
CA GLY A 104 -36.94 51.60 20.00
C GLY A 104 -37.54 52.25 18.76
N LYS A 105 -36.69 52.62 17.79
CA LYS A 105 -37.12 53.21 16.50
C LYS A 105 -37.44 52.13 15.48
N LEU A 106 -36.74 50.99 15.55
CA LEU A 106 -36.96 49.82 14.69
C LEU A 106 -37.45 48.62 15.52
N PRO A 107 -38.47 47.88 15.05
CA PRO A 107 -38.86 46.64 15.69
C PRO A 107 -37.87 45.52 15.36
N ILE A 108 -37.66 44.66 16.35
CA ILE A 108 -36.88 43.43 16.24
C ILE A 108 -37.78 42.36 15.63
N ASN A 109 -37.42 41.88 14.44
CA ASN A 109 -38.16 40.84 13.73
C ASN A 109 -37.56 39.46 14.00
N GLY A 110 -38.40 38.47 14.32
CA GLY A 110 -37.94 37.11 14.56
C GLY A 110 -39.05 36.14 14.93
N THR A 111 -38.72 34.85 14.99
CA THR A 111 -39.59 33.87 15.65
C THR A 111 -39.61 34.11 17.16
N LYS A 112 -40.66 33.64 17.86
CA LYS A 112 -40.74 33.79 19.33
C LYS A 112 -39.50 33.22 20.04
N ARG A 113 -38.98 32.10 19.52
CA ARG A 113 -37.79 31.43 20.05
C ARG A 113 -36.50 32.22 19.80
N GLU A 114 -36.33 32.79 18.60
CA GLU A 114 -35.20 33.68 18.30
C GLU A 114 -35.19 34.90 19.20
N ILE A 115 -36.35 35.55 19.37
CA ILE A 115 -36.47 36.74 20.21
C ILE A 115 -36.23 36.36 21.68
N ALA A 116 -36.87 35.31 22.20
CA ALA A 116 -36.64 34.85 23.57
C ALA A 116 -35.16 34.49 23.84
N ALA A 117 -34.48 33.87 22.88
CA ALA A 117 -33.05 33.54 22.99
C ALA A 117 -32.16 34.79 23.11
N VAL A 118 -32.51 35.90 22.45
CA VAL A 118 -31.77 37.17 22.64
C VAL A 118 -31.84 37.64 24.09
N PHE A 119 -33.00 37.50 24.73
CA PHE A 119 -33.19 37.82 26.15
C PHE A 119 -32.56 36.78 27.10
N GLY A 120 -32.03 35.67 26.57
CA GLY A 120 -31.59 34.53 27.37
C GLY A 120 -32.74 33.89 28.15
N LEU A 121 -33.94 33.89 27.57
CA LEU A 121 -35.18 33.37 28.17
C LEU A 121 -35.75 32.21 27.35
N SER A 122 -36.59 31.39 27.98
CA SER A 122 -37.49 30.47 27.28
C SER A 122 -38.69 31.24 26.70
N ASP A 123 -39.43 30.62 25.78
CA ASP A 123 -40.67 31.20 25.22
C ASP A 123 -41.66 31.64 26.33
N THR A 124 -41.79 30.85 27.40
CA THR A 124 -42.63 31.16 28.57
C THR A 124 -42.03 32.24 29.46
N GLY A 125 -40.70 32.25 29.63
CA GLY A 125 -40.00 33.30 30.36
C GLY A 125 -40.11 34.66 29.67
N PHE A 126 -40.17 34.66 28.33
CA PHE A 126 -40.39 35.87 27.55
C PHE A 126 -41.81 36.41 27.72
N ASP A 127 -42.85 35.57 27.73
CA ASP A 127 -44.23 36.01 28.00
C ASP A 127 -44.34 36.67 29.39
N ASN A 128 -43.78 36.03 30.42
CA ASN A 128 -43.75 36.59 31.77
C ASN A 128 -42.97 37.92 31.83
N PHE A 129 -41.92 38.08 31.02
CA PHE A 129 -41.18 39.33 30.96
C PHE A 129 -42.02 40.46 30.35
N VAL A 130 -42.72 40.19 29.24
CA VAL A 130 -43.60 41.16 28.57
C VAL A 130 -44.75 41.58 29.50
N GLU A 131 -45.34 40.65 30.24
CA GLU A 131 -46.41 40.93 31.19
C GLU A 131 -45.94 41.85 32.34
N ASN A 132 -44.78 41.56 32.93
CA ASN A 132 -44.27 42.32 34.08
C ASN A 132 -43.56 43.63 33.70
N PHE A 133 -43.00 43.72 32.50
CA PHE A 133 -42.20 44.86 32.03
C PHE A 133 -42.70 45.47 30.71
N GLY A 134 -44.03 45.46 30.49
CA GLY A 134 -44.65 45.97 29.26
C GLY A 134 -44.38 47.46 28.96
N ALA A 135 -43.89 48.23 29.93
CA ALA A 135 -43.42 49.61 29.70
C ALA A 135 -42.11 49.68 28.88
N LEU A 136 -41.30 48.62 28.90
CA LEU A 136 -40.02 48.54 28.21
C LEU A 136 -40.08 47.80 26.86
N ILE A 137 -41.18 47.10 26.58
CA ILE A 137 -41.30 46.23 25.41
C ILE A 137 -42.76 46.08 24.97
N VAL A 138 -43.00 46.18 23.65
CA VAL A 138 -44.32 46.02 23.04
C VAL A 138 -44.23 45.04 21.87
N ILE A 139 -45.17 44.11 21.79
CA ILE A 139 -45.33 43.23 20.63
C ILE A 139 -46.08 44.03 19.55
N GLU A 140 -45.37 44.45 18.50
CA GLU A 140 -45.98 45.17 17.36
C GLU A 140 -46.67 44.22 16.39
N ARG A 141 -46.06 43.06 16.13
CA ARG A 141 -46.65 42.01 15.30
C ARG A 141 -46.70 40.71 16.10
N PRO A 142 -47.90 40.12 16.27
CA PRO A 142 -48.05 38.90 17.05
C PRO A 142 -47.22 37.77 16.47
N PHE A 143 -46.75 36.88 17.34
CA PHE A 143 -45.94 35.75 16.91
C PHE A 143 -46.79 34.74 16.12
N PRO A 144 -46.32 34.30 14.94
CA PRO A 144 -47.03 33.33 14.12
C PRO A 144 -47.10 31.96 14.81
N THR A 145 -48.13 31.18 14.46
CA THR A 145 -48.23 29.79 14.91
C THR A 145 -47.10 28.94 14.33
N ARG A 146 -46.80 27.77 14.93
CA ARG A 146 -45.72 26.87 14.46
C ARG A 146 -45.83 26.50 12.98
N ALA A 147 -47.04 26.44 12.43
CA ALA A 147 -47.28 26.12 11.02
C ALA A 147 -46.86 27.28 10.10
N THR A 148 -47.22 28.52 10.45
CA THR A 148 -46.91 29.70 9.62
C THR A 148 -45.48 30.22 9.82
N ALA A 149 -44.86 29.97 10.98
CA ALA A 149 -43.44 30.24 11.20
C ALA A 149 -42.51 29.39 10.28
N ARG A 150 -42.91 28.16 9.93
CA ARG A 150 -42.17 27.31 8.97
C ARG A 150 -42.24 27.82 7.53
N ALA A 151 -43.25 28.63 7.21
CA ALA A 151 -43.40 29.29 5.91
C ALA A 151 -42.63 30.63 5.84
N GLY A 152 -41.89 31.00 6.91
CA GLY A 152 -41.03 32.19 6.94
C GLY A 152 -41.68 33.43 7.56
N GLU A 153 -42.92 33.36 8.04
CA GLU A 153 -43.52 34.48 8.77
C GLU A 153 -42.83 34.71 10.13
N LYS A 154 -42.66 35.98 10.49
CA LYS A 154 -41.98 36.42 11.72
C LYS A 154 -42.89 37.36 12.53
N GLY A 155 -42.75 37.28 13.86
CA GLY A 155 -43.30 38.28 14.77
C GLY A 155 -42.35 39.48 14.90
N ALA A 156 -42.83 40.56 15.53
CA ALA A 156 -42.07 41.79 15.68
C ALA A 156 -42.26 42.38 17.07
N VAL A 157 -41.16 42.74 17.72
CA VAL A 157 -41.15 43.31 19.07
C VAL A 157 -40.38 44.62 19.07
N ARG A 158 -40.97 45.67 19.61
CA ARG A 158 -40.34 46.98 19.75
C ARG A 158 -39.95 47.22 21.19
N LEU A 159 -38.69 47.61 21.39
CA LEU A 159 -38.21 48.09 22.68
C LEU A 159 -38.76 49.50 22.89
N THR A 160 -39.43 49.77 24.00
CA THR A 160 -40.02 51.09 24.30
C THR A 160 -39.28 51.77 25.43
N LEU A 161 -39.30 53.10 25.43
CA LEU A 161 -38.74 53.90 26.51
C LEU A 161 -39.71 53.91 27.70
N HIS A 162 -39.18 53.61 28.87
CA HIS A 162 -39.90 53.75 30.13
C HIS A 162 -40.40 55.21 30.32
N PRO A 163 -41.52 55.47 31.01
CA PRO A 163 -41.99 56.83 31.27
C PRO A 163 -40.93 57.76 31.87
N LEU A 164 -40.10 57.25 32.79
CA LEU A 164 -38.97 58.02 33.33
C LEU A 164 -37.86 58.27 32.30
N GLU A 165 -37.55 57.31 31.40
CA GLU A 165 -36.61 57.53 30.29
C GLU A 165 -37.11 58.68 29.40
N GLN A 166 -38.40 58.70 29.07
CA GLN A 166 -39.02 59.75 28.27
C GLN A 166 -38.96 61.12 28.96
N ALA A 167 -39.25 61.16 30.26
CA ALA A 167 -39.17 62.38 31.06
C ALA A 167 -37.74 62.94 31.08
N ILE A 168 -36.73 62.09 31.31
CA ILE A 168 -35.31 62.50 31.31
C ILE A 168 -34.91 63.07 29.94
N MET A 169 -35.29 62.40 28.84
CA MET A 169 -35.02 62.92 27.50
C MET A 169 -35.69 64.27 27.26
N SER A 170 -36.94 64.47 27.71
CA SER A 170 -37.61 65.77 27.61
C SER A 170 -36.90 66.87 28.41
N TRP A 171 -36.32 66.53 29.57
CA TRP A 171 -35.56 67.48 30.39
C TRP A 171 -34.26 67.87 29.70
N LEU A 172 -33.54 66.89 29.13
CA LEU A 172 -32.34 67.16 28.32
C LEU A 172 -32.67 68.01 27.10
N GLN A 173 -33.79 67.77 26.45
CA GLN A 173 -34.25 68.58 25.31
C GLN A 173 -34.65 70.01 25.70
N ALA A 174 -35.08 70.24 26.93
CA ALA A 174 -35.35 71.59 27.43
C ALA A 174 -34.08 72.29 27.96
N ALA A 175 -32.96 71.58 28.08
CA ALA A 175 -31.72 72.13 28.59
C ALA A 175 -31.02 73.03 27.54
N PRO A 176 -30.30 74.07 27.99
CA PRO A 176 -29.51 74.90 27.08
C PRO A 176 -28.40 74.07 26.42
N TYR A 177 -28.01 74.45 25.21
CA TYR A 177 -26.86 73.84 24.54
C TYR A 177 -25.57 74.23 25.25
N GLU A 178 -24.77 73.23 25.60
CA GLU A 178 -23.36 73.39 25.96
C GLU A 178 -22.50 73.00 24.77
N THR A 179 -21.55 73.85 24.41
CA THR A 179 -20.59 73.52 23.34
C THR A 179 -19.49 72.66 23.95
N LEU A 180 -19.48 71.38 23.60
CA LEU A 180 -18.42 70.46 23.96
C LEU A 180 -17.60 70.06 22.74
N SER A 181 -16.30 69.87 22.96
CA SER A 181 -15.42 69.25 21.97
C SER A 181 -15.61 67.74 22.09
N ALA A 182 -16.22 67.12 21.08
CA ALA A 182 -16.52 65.69 21.09
C ALA A 182 -15.28 64.82 20.82
N ASP A 183 -14.22 65.39 20.23
CA ASP A 183 -12.89 64.80 20.06
C ASP A 183 -12.00 65.84 19.35
N GLN A 184 -11.39 66.76 20.09
CA GLN A 184 -10.38 67.79 19.71
C GLN A 184 -10.48 68.60 18.38
N GLU A 185 -11.40 68.31 17.46
CA GLU A 185 -11.49 68.92 16.11
C GLU A 185 -12.94 69.20 15.66
N THR A 186 -13.97 68.65 16.32
CA THR A 186 -15.39 68.96 16.02
C THR A 186 -16.14 69.46 17.24
N PHE A 187 -16.71 70.67 17.12
CA PHE A 187 -17.62 71.26 18.11
C PHE A 187 -19.05 70.86 17.78
N VAL A 188 -19.64 69.99 18.60
CA VAL A 188 -21.06 69.62 18.47
C VAL A 188 -21.81 70.29 19.62
N PRO A 189 -22.87 71.08 19.35
CA PRO A 189 -23.71 71.60 20.42
C PRO A 189 -24.46 70.43 21.07
N LEU A 190 -24.12 70.10 22.31
CA LEU A 190 -24.75 69.02 23.07
C LEU A 190 -25.64 69.60 24.16
N ARG A 191 -26.76 68.94 24.47
CA ARG A 191 -27.64 69.34 25.57
C ARG A 191 -27.33 68.48 26.78
N GLY A 192 -27.05 69.09 27.92
CA GLY A 192 -26.62 68.39 29.14
C GLY A 192 -27.34 68.86 30.38
N LEU A 193 -27.55 67.94 31.33
CA LEU A 193 -28.04 68.26 32.67
C LEU A 193 -27.22 67.53 33.75
N PRO A 194 -26.89 68.18 34.88
CA PRO A 194 -26.29 67.50 36.02
C PRO A 194 -27.16 66.34 36.52
N LEU A 195 -26.55 65.20 36.82
CA LEU A 195 -27.26 64.01 37.28
C LEU A 195 -28.02 64.25 38.58
N ALA A 196 -27.49 65.12 39.46
CA ALA A 196 -28.18 65.55 40.68
C ALA A 196 -29.53 66.22 40.39
N GLU A 197 -29.63 67.00 39.30
CA GLU A 197 -30.88 67.66 38.89
C GLU A 197 -31.89 66.64 38.34
N ILE A 198 -31.41 65.67 37.57
CA ILE A 198 -32.22 64.55 37.07
C ILE A 198 -32.79 63.74 38.23
N ARG A 199 -31.95 63.39 39.22
CA ARG A 199 -32.37 62.66 40.43
C ARG A 199 -33.42 63.44 41.22
N ARG A 200 -33.22 64.75 41.42
CA ARG A 200 -34.17 65.63 42.12
C ARG A 200 -35.54 65.62 41.45
N ARG A 201 -35.60 65.79 40.13
CA ARG A 201 -36.86 65.78 39.37
C ARG A 201 -37.53 64.41 39.36
N ALA A 202 -36.75 63.33 39.26
CA ALA A 202 -37.29 61.98 39.30
C ALA A 202 -37.90 61.60 40.66
N VAL A 203 -37.27 62.02 41.77
CA VAL A 203 -37.84 61.83 43.12
C VAL A 203 -39.16 62.59 43.30
N GLN A 204 -39.30 63.79 42.70
CA GLN A 204 -40.58 64.52 42.69
C GLN A 204 -41.70 63.77 41.95
N LEU A 205 -41.34 62.91 41.00
CA LEU A 205 -42.27 62.03 40.30
C LEU A 205 -42.53 60.70 41.02
N GLY A 206 -41.99 60.50 42.23
CA GLY A 206 -42.22 59.32 43.07
C GLY A 206 -41.22 58.17 42.87
N TYR A 207 -40.19 58.34 42.03
CA TYR A 207 -39.22 57.28 41.74
C TYR A 207 -38.17 57.09 42.84
N LEU A 208 -37.82 55.83 43.11
CA LEU A 208 -36.77 55.48 44.07
C LEU A 208 -35.37 55.62 43.45
N PRO A 209 -34.32 55.92 44.26
CA PRO A 209 -32.95 56.10 43.75
C PRO A 209 -32.44 54.94 42.89
N GLN A 210 -32.76 53.70 43.26
CA GLN A 210 -32.33 52.50 42.54
C GLN A 210 -33.00 52.38 41.16
N GLU A 211 -34.25 52.84 41.02
CA GLU A 211 -34.95 52.87 39.74
C GLU A 211 -34.38 53.97 38.85
N ILE A 212 -34.06 55.14 39.42
CA ILE A 212 -33.44 56.26 38.70
C ILE A 212 -32.09 55.82 38.10
N ASP A 213 -31.25 55.17 38.90
CA ASP A 213 -29.94 54.68 38.45
C ASP A 213 -30.08 53.60 37.36
N ALA A 214 -31.08 52.72 37.48
CA ALA A 214 -31.37 51.71 36.46
C ALA A 214 -31.83 52.36 35.14
N VAL A 215 -32.70 53.37 35.21
CA VAL A 215 -33.21 54.10 34.04
C VAL A 215 -32.08 54.88 33.33
N VAL A 216 -31.21 55.56 34.08
CA VAL A 216 -30.06 56.27 33.50
C VAL A 216 -29.12 55.29 32.82
N ARG A 217 -28.87 54.12 33.41
CA ARG A 217 -28.10 53.05 32.76
C ARG A 217 -28.76 52.61 31.46
N LEU A 218 -30.06 52.34 31.46
CA LEU A 218 -30.79 51.95 30.25
C LEU A 218 -30.66 52.99 29.14
N LEU A 219 -30.80 54.28 29.44
CA LEU A 219 -30.59 55.36 28.47
C LEU A 219 -29.18 55.33 27.86
N GLY A 220 -28.16 55.05 28.67
CA GLY A 220 -26.77 54.87 28.21
C GLY A 220 -26.61 53.66 27.30
N GLU A 221 -27.19 52.52 27.64
CA GLU A 221 -27.15 51.30 26.82
C GLU A 221 -27.90 51.45 25.49
N ARG A 222 -28.95 52.27 25.48
CA ARG A 222 -29.65 52.68 24.27
C ARG A 222 -28.88 53.70 23.43
N GLN A 223 -27.75 54.18 23.92
CA GLN A 223 -26.95 55.24 23.31
C GLN A 223 -27.76 56.51 23.03
N LEU A 224 -28.76 56.82 23.88
CA LEU A 224 -29.51 58.07 23.83
C LEU A 224 -28.84 59.17 24.64
N VAL A 225 -28.02 58.77 25.61
CA VAL A 225 -27.27 59.67 26.47
C VAL A 225 -25.85 59.18 26.65
N GLU A 226 -24.97 60.10 27.00
CA GLU A 226 -23.60 59.84 27.39
C GLU A 226 -23.33 60.48 28.75
N HIS A 227 -22.81 59.71 29.71
CA HIS A 227 -22.54 60.17 31.07
C HIS A 227 -21.07 60.58 31.21
N GLU A 228 -20.82 61.88 31.37
CA GLU A 228 -19.47 62.37 31.65
C GLU A 228 -19.17 62.22 33.15
N LEU A 229 -18.48 61.12 33.50
CA LEU A 229 -18.17 60.75 34.89
C LEU A 229 -17.41 61.83 35.69
N ARG A 230 -16.64 62.71 35.02
CA ARG A 230 -15.82 63.75 35.69
C ARG A 230 -16.65 64.92 36.20
N ARG A 231 -17.69 65.31 35.47
CA ARG A 231 -18.57 66.44 35.81
C ARG A 231 -19.92 66.01 36.34
N ASP A 232 -20.20 64.71 36.30
CA ASP A 232 -21.47 64.10 36.65
C ASP A 232 -22.65 64.72 35.87
N ILE A 233 -22.44 64.94 34.58
CA ILE A 233 -23.42 65.51 33.65
C ILE A 233 -23.84 64.42 32.65
N LEU A 234 -25.13 64.34 32.39
CA LEU A 234 -25.72 63.49 31.38
C LEU A 234 -25.97 64.31 30.11
N TYR A 235 -25.34 63.94 29.00
CA TYR A 235 -25.48 64.59 27.70
C TYR A 235 -26.41 63.81 26.78
N GLU A 236 -27.23 64.50 26.00
CA GLU A 236 -28.01 63.91 24.90
C GLU A 236 -27.08 63.53 23.74
N LYS A 237 -27.18 62.28 23.26
CA LYS A 237 -26.45 61.81 22.08
C LYS A 237 -27.37 61.88 20.85
N PRO A 238 -27.12 62.78 19.88
CA PRO A 238 -28.00 62.94 18.73
C PRO A 238 -27.98 61.69 17.84
N VAL A 239 -29.16 61.27 17.40
CA VAL A 239 -29.35 60.14 16.48
C VAL A 239 -29.19 60.64 15.05
N VAL A 240 -28.05 60.37 14.41
CA VAL A 240 -27.83 60.66 12.98
C VAL A 240 -28.32 59.46 12.18
N ALA A 241 -29.31 59.60 11.31
CA ALA A 241 -29.71 58.54 10.37
C ALA A 241 -28.55 58.25 9.39
N PRO A 242 -28.32 57.00 8.98
CA PRO A 242 -27.28 56.70 8.01
C PRO A 242 -27.60 57.40 6.69
N SER A 243 -26.58 57.99 6.07
CA SER A 243 -26.77 58.63 4.77
C SER A 243 -27.19 57.61 3.71
N LEU A 244 -28.04 58.02 2.76
CA LEU A 244 -28.44 57.16 1.64
C LEU A 244 -27.20 56.70 0.83
N ASP A 245 -26.16 57.54 0.75
CA ASP A 245 -24.87 57.22 0.11
C ASP A 245 -24.09 56.11 0.82
N GLU A 246 -24.20 55.99 2.14
CA GLU A 246 -23.60 54.86 2.87
C GLU A 246 -24.32 53.56 2.55
N ILE A 247 -25.64 53.59 2.47
CA ILE A 247 -26.47 52.42 2.14
C ILE A 247 -26.22 51.99 0.70
N ASP A 248 -26.17 52.94 -0.23
CA ASP A 248 -25.84 52.67 -1.63
C ASP A 248 -24.47 51.99 -1.80
N ARG A 249 -23.45 52.51 -1.09
CA ARG A 249 -22.11 51.92 -1.07
C ARG A 249 -22.11 50.51 -0.48
N ALA A 250 -22.79 50.30 0.64
CA ALA A 250 -22.88 48.98 1.27
C ALA A 250 -23.62 47.95 0.40
N LEU A 251 -24.71 48.36 -0.25
CA LEU A 251 -25.47 47.51 -1.17
C LEU A 251 -24.67 47.16 -2.42
N THR A 252 -23.95 48.13 -2.98
CA THR A 252 -23.06 47.92 -4.13
C THR A 252 -21.93 46.94 -3.78
N ALA A 253 -21.32 47.09 -2.60
CA ALA A 253 -20.30 46.15 -2.11
C ALA A 253 -20.89 44.72 -1.99
N TRP A 254 -22.06 44.59 -1.37
CA TRP A 254 -22.73 43.29 -1.22
C TRP A 254 -23.02 42.61 -2.58
N ARG A 255 -23.51 43.38 -3.57
CA ARG A 255 -23.74 42.86 -4.93
C ARG A 255 -22.45 42.40 -5.62
N ASN A 256 -21.38 43.17 -5.48
CA ASN A 256 -20.08 42.81 -6.04
C ASN A 256 -19.54 41.51 -5.43
N ASP A 257 -19.66 41.35 -4.11
CA ASP A 257 -19.27 40.12 -3.40
C ASP A 257 -20.08 38.91 -3.90
N LEU A 258 -21.39 39.07 -4.09
CA LEU A 258 -22.25 38.03 -4.66
C LEU A 258 -21.88 37.66 -6.09
N GLU A 259 -21.53 38.64 -6.95
CA GLU A 259 -21.06 38.36 -8.30
C GLU A 259 -19.76 37.55 -8.33
N VAL A 260 -18.81 37.91 -7.46
CA VAL A 260 -17.53 37.20 -7.31
C VAL A 260 -17.77 35.75 -6.91
N LEU A 261 -18.62 35.51 -5.91
CA LEU A 261 -18.97 34.16 -5.46
C LEU A 261 -19.76 33.38 -6.52
N ARG A 262 -20.67 34.03 -7.27
CA ARG A 262 -21.44 33.37 -8.33
C ARG A 262 -20.57 32.79 -9.44
N ARG A 263 -19.47 33.47 -9.79
CA ARG A 263 -18.51 32.97 -10.79
C ARG A 263 -17.78 31.71 -10.31
N ALA A 264 -17.46 31.63 -9.03
CA ALA A 264 -16.78 30.48 -8.42
C ALA A 264 -17.73 29.32 -8.11
N PHE A 265 -18.97 29.61 -7.71
CA PHE A 265 -19.96 28.64 -7.24
C PHE A 265 -21.28 28.74 -8.02
N PRO A 266 -21.27 28.48 -9.35
CA PRO A 266 -22.44 28.72 -10.21
C PRO A 266 -23.65 27.84 -9.87
N ALA A 267 -23.43 26.71 -9.21
CA ALA A 267 -24.50 25.76 -8.84
C ALA A 267 -25.18 26.07 -7.49
N SER A 268 -24.75 27.11 -6.76
CA SER A 268 -25.30 27.40 -5.43
C SER A 268 -26.68 28.09 -5.50
N PRO A 269 -27.76 27.49 -4.97
CA PRO A 269 -29.08 28.12 -4.94
C PRO A 269 -29.14 29.29 -3.95
N GLN A 270 -28.30 29.29 -2.90
CA GLN A 270 -28.27 30.34 -1.88
C GLN A 270 -27.78 31.67 -2.46
N ILE A 271 -26.73 31.65 -3.29
CA ILE A 271 -26.21 32.85 -3.95
C ILE A 271 -27.28 33.47 -4.85
N ALA A 272 -28.04 32.66 -5.60
CA ALA A 272 -29.12 33.14 -6.46
C ALA A 272 -30.24 33.83 -5.65
N GLN A 273 -30.61 33.28 -4.49
CA GLN A 273 -31.60 33.89 -3.59
C GLN A 273 -31.09 35.22 -3.02
N TRP A 274 -29.83 35.30 -2.59
CA TRP A 274 -29.25 36.55 -2.08
C TRP A 274 -29.09 37.62 -3.15
N GLN A 275 -28.82 37.22 -4.40
CA GLN A 275 -28.81 38.14 -5.55
C GLN A 275 -30.19 38.79 -5.74
N GLN A 276 -31.26 37.99 -5.71
CA GLN A 276 -32.64 38.49 -5.79
C GLN A 276 -32.98 39.43 -4.63
N ALA A 277 -32.54 39.10 -3.41
CA ALA A 277 -32.74 39.95 -2.23
C ALA A 277 -31.99 41.29 -2.35
N ALA A 278 -30.77 41.28 -2.86
CA ALA A 278 -29.98 42.50 -3.11
C ALA A 278 -30.60 43.36 -4.21
N ASP A 279 -31.13 42.75 -5.28
CA ASP A 279 -31.84 43.45 -6.34
C ASP A 279 -33.16 44.07 -5.84
N ALA A 280 -33.90 43.36 -4.97
CA ALA A 280 -35.09 43.91 -4.32
C ALA A 280 -34.75 45.10 -3.39
N CYS A 281 -33.67 44.99 -2.60
CA CYS A 281 -33.18 46.12 -1.79
C CYS A 281 -32.79 47.33 -2.65
N ARG A 282 -32.24 47.08 -3.85
CA ARG A 282 -31.87 48.14 -4.79
C ARG A 282 -33.09 48.87 -5.33
N GLN A 283 -34.12 48.13 -5.75
CA GLN A 283 -35.36 48.72 -6.23
C GLN A 283 -35.99 49.62 -5.16
N VAL A 284 -36.04 49.13 -3.90
CA VAL A 284 -36.58 49.92 -2.79
C VAL A 284 -35.73 51.16 -2.51
N LEU A 285 -34.39 51.07 -2.58
CA LEU A 285 -33.50 52.22 -2.40
C LEU A 285 -33.67 53.26 -3.52
N ASP A 286 -33.79 52.83 -4.77
CA ASP A 286 -33.95 53.71 -5.93
C ASP A 286 -35.32 54.43 -5.90
N GLU A 287 -36.40 53.75 -5.47
CA GLU A 287 -37.71 54.37 -5.18
C GLU A 287 -37.59 55.41 -4.06
N HIS A 288 -36.80 55.11 -3.03
CA HIS A 288 -36.58 55.98 -1.88
C HIS A 288 -35.72 57.21 -2.17
N LEU A 289 -34.87 57.16 -3.21
CA LEU A 289 -34.14 58.30 -3.74
C LEU A 289 -35.04 59.24 -4.55
N GLN A 290 -36.19 58.77 -5.05
CA GLN A 290 -37.16 59.57 -5.80
C GLN A 290 -38.21 60.24 -4.90
N ASP A 291 -38.61 59.60 -3.80
CA ASP A 291 -39.56 60.13 -2.81
C ASP A 291 -38.87 60.85 -1.63
N ARG A 292 -39.66 61.47 -0.72
CA ARG A 292 -39.11 62.07 0.51
C ARG A 292 -38.35 61.00 1.33
N PRO A 293 -37.12 61.28 1.80
CA PRO A 293 -36.34 60.32 2.58
C PRO A 293 -37.04 60.01 3.92
N ASP A 294 -37.53 58.78 4.07
CA ASP A 294 -37.97 58.17 5.33
C ASP A 294 -36.80 57.42 5.99
N ASP A 295 -36.27 57.99 7.07
CA ASP A 295 -35.18 57.43 7.86
C ASP A 295 -35.47 55.99 8.33
N LYS A 296 -36.73 55.61 8.54
CA LYS A 296 -37.09 54.25 8.98
C LYS A 296 -36.81 53.20 7.92
N ARG A 297 -37.15 53.49 6.66
CA ARG A 297 -36.90 52.57 5.54
C ARG A 297 -35.42 52.46 5.21
N ALA A 298 -34.67 53.56 5.29
CA ALA A 298 -33.22 53.55 5.13
C ALA A 298 -32.55 52.61 6.16
N LEU A 299 -33.05 52.61 7.40
CA LEU A 299 -32.58 51.71 8.45
C LEU A 299 -32.93 50.24 8.22
N GLU A 300 -34.13 49.95 7.72
CA GLU A 300 -34.55 48.58 7.36
C GLU A 300 -33.64 47.99 6.29
N ILE A 301 -33.31 48.76 5.24
CA ILE A 301 -32.39 48.34 4.18
C ILE A 301 -30.99 48.07 4.75
N LYS A 302 -30.46 48.99 5.57
CA LYS A 302 -29.14 48.81 6.22
C LYS A 302 -29.10 47.56 7.09
N GLY A 303 -30.17 47.27 7.83
CA GLY A 303 -30.30 46.07 8.65
C GLY A 303 -30.30 44.78 7.81
N GLN A 304 -30.99 44.78 6.66
CA GLN A 304 -30.98 43.65 5.73
C GLN A 304 -29.57 43.40 5.15
N ILE A 305 -28.86 44.46 4.74
CA ILE A 305 -27.49 44.34 4.20
C ILE A 305 -26.52 43.76 5.25
N LEU A 306 -26.58 44.26 6.49
CA LEU A 306 -25.72 43.77 7.58
C LEU A 306 -26.01 42.31 7.92
N GLY A 307 -27.28 41.93 8.01
CA GLY A 307 -27.66 40.53 8.26
C GLY A 307 -27.19 39.59 7.14
N SER A 308 -27.29 40.03 5.88
CA SER A 308 -26.78 39.27 4.74
C SER A 308 -25.27 39.13 4.73
N ARG A 309 -24.52 40.10 5.25
CA ARG A 309 -23.06 40.03 5.36
C ARG A 309 -22.61 38.91 6.32
N THR A 310 -23.27 38.77 7.46
CA THR A 310 -22.99 37.67 8.40
C THR A 310 -23.29 36.30 7.78
N LEU A 311 -24.35 36.21 6.97
CA LEU A 311 -24.66 34.98 6.22
C LEU A 311 -23.59 34.66 5.16
N LEU A 312 -23.06 35.68 4.48
CA LEU A 312 -21.97 35.52 3.52
C LEU A 312 -20.67 35.05 4.17
N GLU A 313 -20.33 35.58 5.35
CA GLU A 313 -19.15 35.17 6.12
C GLU A 313 -19.26 33.68 6.52
N ALA A 314 -20.41 33.27 7.07
CA ALA A 314 -20.66 31.87 7.41
C ALA A 314 -20.61 30.94 6.18
N PHE A 315 -21.15 31.38 5.04
CA PHE A 315 -21.06 30.64 3.79
C PHE A 315 -19.62 30.53 3.29
N ALA A 316 -18.83 31.60 3.40
CA ALA A 316 -17.44 31.62 2.99
C ALA A 316 -16.60 30.63 3.81
N GLU A 317 -16.81 30.56 5.13
CA GLU A 317 -16.16 29.58 6.00
C GLU A 317 -16.53 28.14 5.63
N GLU A 318 -17.81 27.86 5.37
CA GLU A 318 -18.26 26.54 4.94
C GLU A 318 -17.63 26.14 3.60
N GLN A 319 -17.65 27.04 2.61
CA GLN A 319 -17.05 26.79 1.30
C GLN A 319 -15.54 26.64 1.38
N GLN A 320 -14.87 27.42 2.21
CA GLN A 320 -13.44 27.28 2.47
C GLN A 320 -13.13 25.87 2.98
N GLN A 321 -13.89 25.37 3.96
CA GLN A 321 -13.71 24.03 4.50
C GLN A 321 -13.96 22.94 3.44
N GLN A 322 -15.02 23.06 2.64
CA GLN A 322 -15.31 22.13 1.55
C GLN A 322 -14.19 22.10 0.49
N LEU A 323 -13.64 23.27 0.13
CA LEU A 323 -12.51 23.37 -0.80
C LEU A 323 -11.24 22.76 -0.23
N ARG A 324 -10.96 22.91 1.08
CA ARG A 324 -9.82 22.24 1.74
C ARG A 324 -9.91 20.72 1.61
N GLU A 325 -11.07 20.15 1.94
CA GLU A 325 -11.29 18.70 1.85
C GLU A 325 -11.19 18.21 0.40
N LYS A 326 -11.67 19.00 -0.56
CA LYS A 326 -11.57 18.68 -1.98
C LYS A 326 -10.11 18.74 -2.47
N ALA A 327 -9.34 19.76 -2.09
CA ALA A 327 -7.92 19.87 -2.43
C ALA A 327 -7.10 18.67 -1.89
N ILE A 328 -7.32 18.27 -0.63
CA ILE A 328 -6.64 17.10 -0.04
C ILE A 328 -7.01 15.81 -0.81
N ARG A 329 -8.29 15.61 -1.12
CA ARG A 329 -8.73 14.45 -1.93
C ARG A 329 -8.05 14.44 -3.29
N ASN A 330 -8.03 15.58 -3.98
CA ASN A 330 -7.39 15.73 -5.29
C ASN A 330 -5.89 15.41 -5.24
N GLN A 331 -5.20 15.86 -4.19
CA GLN A 331 -3.77 15.57 -3.97
C GLN A 331 -3.50 14.07 -3.75
N LEU A 332 -4.34 13.38 -2.98
CA LEU A 332 -4.28 11.92 -2.78
C LEU A 332 -4.61 11.14 -4.05
N SER A 333 -5.42 11.74 -4.92
CA SER A 333 -5.89 11.14 -6.16
C SER A 333 -4.81 11.08 -7.26
N LEU A 334 -3.79 11.93 -7.17
CA LEU A 334 -2.72 12.02 -8.17
C LEU A 334 -1.81 10.77 -8.15
N PRO A 335 -1.58 10.14 -9.32
CA PRO A 335 -0.75 8.94 -9.40
C PRO A 335 0.72 9.24 -9.07
N ARG A 336 1.45 8.19 -8.67
CA ARG A 336 2.89 8.24 -8.37
C ARG A 336 3.57 7.14 -9.16
N PHE A 337 4.60 7.51 -9.91
CA PHE A 337 5.42 6.53 -10.60
C PHE A 337 6.16 5.62 -9.62
N ASP A 338 6.19 4.33 -9.93
CA ASP A 338 7.08 3.40 -9.26
C ASP A 338 8.52 3.66 -9.75
N ARG A 339 9.40 4.06 -8.83
CA ARG A 339 10.82 4.29 -9.11
C ARG A 339 11.50 3.06 -9.72
N ARG A 340 11.01 1.86 -9.42
CA ARG A 340 11.55 0.60 -9.98
C ARG A 340 11.25 0.48 -11.47
N LEU A 341 10.05 0.87 -11.91
CA LEU A 341 9.68 0.87 -13.32
C LEU A 341 10.60 1.80 -14.10
N VAL A 342 10.81 3.02 -13.60
CA VAL A 342 11.67 4.03 -14.25
C VAL A 342 13.12 3.54 -14.35
N ALA A 343 13.66 2.98 -13.26
CA ALA A 343 15.02 2.43 -13.27
C ALA A 343 15.19 1.28 -14.29
N ARG A 344 14.15 0.46 -14.49
CA ARG A 344 14.17 -0.62 -15.49
C ARG A 344 14.05 -0.08 -16.92
N LEU A 345 13.20 0.91 -17.16
CA LEU A 345 13.10 1.61 -18.45
C LEU A 345 14.42 2.32 -18.81
N ASP A 346 15.17 2.78 -17.82
CA ASP A 346 16.46 3.41 -18.07
C ASP A 346 17.59 2.40 -18.39
N THR A 347 17.35 1.11 -18.15
CA THR A 347 18.32 0.07 -18.50
C THR A 347 18.26 -0.22 -20.00
N MET A 348 19.39 -0.13 -20.70
CA MET A 348 19.47 -0.48 -22.12
C MET A 348 19.18 -1.97 -22.33
N ALA A 349 18.52 -2.30 -23.43
CA ALA A 349 18.42 -3.68 -23.89
C ALA A 349 19.78 -4.12 -24.42
N HIS A 350 20.37 -5.15 -23.80
CA HIS A 350 21.66 -5.73 -24.18
C HIS A 350 21.43 -7.06 -24.88
N GLY A 351 22.17 -7.34 -25.95
CA GLY A 351 22.00 -8.58 -26.71
C GLY A 351 22.65 -8.58 -28.09
N ALA A 352 22.99 -9.76 -28.58
CA ALA A 352 23.53 -9.95 -29.94
C ALA A 352 22.43 -9.99 -31.03
N VAL A 353 21.18 -9.69 -30.67
CA VAL A 353 20.02 -9.71 -31.59
C VAL A 353 19.90 -8.40 -32.36
N THR A 354 19.49 -8.49 -33.64
CA THR A 354 19.50 -7.35 -34.58
C THR A 354 18.53 -6.23 -34.21
N PHE A 355 17.43 -6.55 -33.54
CA PHE A 355 16.40 -5.58 -33.17
C PHE A 355 16.64 -4.84 -31.85
N ALA A 356 17.73 -5.15 -31.12
CA ALA A 356 18.04 -4.48 -29.85
C ALA A 356 18.24 -2.96 -30.01
N GLN A 357 18.77 -2.51 -31.15
CA GLN A 357 18.92 -1.08 -31.46
C GLN A 357 17.56 -0.39 -31.62
N THR A 358 16.63 -1.02 -32.34
CA THR A 358 15.27 -0.50 -32.52
C THR A 358 14.54 -0.41 -31.18
N LEU A 359 14.68 -1.43 -30.31
CA LEU A 359 14.10 -1.39 -28.97
C LEU A 359 14.71 -0.28 -28.10
N ASN A 360 16.02 -0.05 -28.20
CA ASN A 360 16.67 1.06 -27.48
C ASN A 360 16.26 2.45 -28.00
N ALA A 361 15.86 2.58 -29.27
CA ALA A 361 15.27 3.83 -29.78
C ALA A 361 13.87 4.05 -29.18
N LEU A 362 13.04 2.99 -29.12
CA LEU A 362 11.72 3.03 -28.46
C LEU A 362 11.85 3.35 -26.96
N ARG A 363 12.89 2.83 -26.30
CA ARG A 363 13.21 3.15 -24.90
C ARG A 363 13.35 4.66 -24.68
N VAL A 364 14.06 5.35 -25.58
CA VAL A 364 14.24 6.81 -25.51
C VAL A 364 12.92 7.53 -25.71
N GLU A 365 12.05 7.06 -26.61
CA GLU A 365 10.71 7.64 -26.79
C GLU A 365 9.84 7.47 -25.54
N VAL A 366 9.82 6.28 -24.94
CA VAL A 366 9.10 5.99 -23.69
C VAL A 366 9.64 6.84 -22.54
N LEU A 367 10.96 7.01 -22.43
CA LEU A 367 11.57 7.88 -21.41
C LEU A 367 11.21 9.36 -21.61
N ASN A 368 11.22 9.87 -22.83
CA ASN A 368 10.80 11.25 -23.11
C ASN A 368 9.32 11.46 -22.75
N ARG A 369 8.46 10.47 -23.00
CA ARG A 369 7.05 10.51 -22.55
C ARG A 369 6.94 10.50 -21.02
N TYR A 370 7.73 9.67 -20.35
CA TYR A 370 7.81 9.63 -18.90
C TYR A 370 8.20 11.01 -18.33
N GLU A 371 9.27 11.63 -18.84
CA GLU A 371 9.72 12.96 -18.40
C GLU A 371 8.63 14.01 -18.59
N GLY A 372 7.99 14.04 -19.77
CA GLY A 372 6.89 14.96 -20.03
C GLY A 372 5.69 14.78 -19.09
N LEU A 373 5.37 13.53 -18.72
CA LEU A 373 4.28 13.21 -17.81
C LEU A 373 4.65 13.47 -16.34
N ASP A 374 5.89 13.23 -15.93
CA ASP A 374 6.39 13.58 -14.59
C ASP A 374 6.39 15.10 -14.40
N ASP A 375 6.81 15.85 -15.41
CA ASP A 375 6.72 17.32 -15.42
C ASP A 375 5.27 17.81 -15.32
N ALA A 376 4.33 17.15 -16.02
CA ALA A 376 2.91 17.48 -15.93
C ALA A 376 2.37 17.18 -14.52
N LEU A 377 2.68 16.01 -13.94
CA LEU A 377 2.32 15.64 -12.57
C LEU A 377 2.87 16.62 -11.54
N ASN A 378 4.14 17.00 -11.67
CA ASN A 378 4.80 17.95 -10.76
C ASN A 378 4.21 19.36 -10.87
N ARG A 379 3.84 19.79 -12.08
CA ARG A 379 3.11 21.05 -12.30
C ARG A 379 1.72 21.02 -11.65
N THR A 380 0.95 19.95 -11.84
CA THR A 380 -0.38 19.81 -11.21
C THR A 380 -0.29 19.74 -9.69
N ARG A 381 0.71 19.04 -9.13
CA ARG A 381 0.98 19.04 -7.68
C ARG A 381 1.31 20.43 -7.16
N SER A 382 2.22 21.14 -7.83
CA SER A 382 2.63 22.48 -7.42
C SER A 382 1.44 23.45 -7.41
N ALA A 383 0.57 23.39 -8.43
CA ALA A 383 -0.65 24.19 -8.49
C ALA A 383 -1.63 23.85 -7.35
N LEU A 384 -1.84 22.56 -7.06
CA LEU A 384 -2.69 22.13 -5.93
C LEU A 384 -2.11 22.56 -4.58
N ASP A 385 -0.79 22.47 -4.39
CA ASP A 385 -0.11 22.88 -3.17
C ASP A 385 -0.23 24.40 -2.95
N GLU A 386 -0.14 25.19 -4.01
CA GLU A 386 -0.33 26.65 -3.97
C GLU A 386 -1.78 27.02 -3.59
N VAL A 387 -2.76 26.37 -4.22
CA VAL A 387 -4.18 26.51 -3.88
C VAL A 387 -4.45 26.10 -2.44
N GLN A 388 -3.89 24.97 -2.00
CA GLN A 388 -4.06 24.46 -0.63
C GLN A 388 -3.46 25.41 0.41
N ARG A 389 -2.24 25.93 0.19
CA ARG A 389 -1.63 26.94 1.07
C ARG A 389 -2.50 28.19 1.16
N THR A 390 -3.04 28.64 0.04
CA THR A 390 -3.91 29.81 -0.01
C THR A 390 -5.18 29.59 0.81
N ILE A 391 -5.85 28.45 0.64
CA ILE A 391 -7.10 28.11 1.37
C ILE A 391 -6.84 27.84 2.87
N GLN A 392 -5.62 27.45 3.26
CA GLN A 392 -5.26 27.23 4.67
C GLN A 392 -5.15 28.51 5.50
N ASN A 393 -5.00 29.67 4.88
CA ASN A 393 -4.92 30.94 5.61
C ASN A 393 -6.24 31.28 6.33
N GLU A 394 -6.14 31.79 7.55
CA GLU A 394 -7.28 32.32 8.31
C GLU A 394 -7.64 33.72 7.82
N GLY A 395 -8.94 34.03 7.72
CA GLY A 395 -9.41 35.36 7.29
C GLY A 395 -9.28 35.64 5.79
N LEU A 396 -9.49 34.64 4.93
CA LEU A 396 -9.50 34.82 3.48
C LEU A 396 -10.62 35.77 3.03
N SER A 397 -10.27 36.69 2.13
CA SER A 397 -11.27 37.50 1.44
C SER A 397 -12.11 36.64 0.48
N LEU A 398 -13.36 37.06 0.26
CA LEU A 398 -14.28 36.39 -0.67
C LEU A 398 -13.72 36.28 -2.10
N SER A 399 -12.95 37.29 -2.53
CA SER A 399 -12.30 37.29 -3.85
C SER A 399 -11.17 36.28 -3.96
N THR A 400 -10.38 36.08 -2.90
CA THR A 400 -9.34 35.05 -2.89
C THR A 400 -9.96 33.66 -2.80
N LEU A 401 -11.02 33.47 -1.99
CA LEU A 401 -11.76 32.22 -1.94
C LEU A 401 -12.32 31.83 -3.31
N ALA A 402 -12.94 32.77 -4.01
CA ALA A 402 -13.48 32.55 -5.35
C ALA A 402 -12.40 32.19 -6.38
N LYS A 403 -11.23 32.85 -6.33
CA LYS A 403 -10.08 32.51 -7.19
C LYS A 403 -9.58 31.10 -6.92
N SER A 404 -9.37 30.74 -5.65
CA SER A 404 -8.92 29.39 -5.28
C SER A 404 -9.91 28.30 -5.68
N ALA A 405 -11.22 28.58 -5.66
CA ALA A 405 -12.23 27.64 -6.15
C ALA A 405 -12.11 27.39 -7.67
N ILE A 406 -11.88 28.44 -8.46
CA ILE A 406 -11.69 28.35 -9.92
C ILE A 406 -10.38 27.61 -10.24
N GLU A 407 -9.28 27.96 -9.56
CA GLU A 407 -7.98 27.30 -9.73
C GLU A 407 -8.04 25.81 -9.35
N LEU A 408 -8.80 25.47 -8.31
CA LEU A 408 -9.02 24.06 -7.94
C LEU A 408 -9.82 23.31 -9.02
N ALA A 409 -10.85 23.93 -9.60
CA ALA A 409 -11.62 23.32 -10.69
C ALA A 409 -10.79 23.12 -11.97
N LEU A 410 -9.90 24.06 -12.30
CA LEU A 410 -8.93 23.89 -13.40
C LEU A 410 -7.92 22.78 -13.09
N SER A 411 -7.46 22.70 -11.84
CA SER A 411 -6.58 21.63 -11.39
C SER A 411 -7.25 20.26 -11.49
N GLU A 412 -8.55 20.14 -11.23
CA GLU A 412 -9.31 18.89 -11.41
C GLU A 412 -9.30 18.40 -12.85
N GLN A 413 -9.53 19.29 -13.82
CA GLN A 413 -9.46 18.94 -15.24
C GLN A 413 -8.04 18.49 -15.64
N ALA A 414 -7.01 19.14 -15.08
CA ALA A 414 -5.63 18.75 -15.29
C ALA A 414 -5.32 17.37 -14.66
N ILE A 415 -5.82 17.08 -13.45
CA ILE A 415 -5.68 15.78 -12.79
C ILE A 415 -6.27 14.66 -13.64
N ASP A 416 -7.49 14.85 -14.17
CA ASP A 416 -8.16 13.84 -15.00
C ASP A 416 -7.39 13.58 -16.30
N THR A 417 -6.90 14.64 -16.95
CA THR A 417 -6.08 14.54 -18.16
C THR A 417 -4.78 13.78 -17.89
N VAL A 418 -4.07 14.15 -16.82
CA VAL A 418 -2.80 13.52 -16.43
C VAL A 418 -3.00 12.06 -16.00
N ARG A 419 -4.13 11.73 -15.37
CA ARG A 419 -4.47 10.33 -15.03
C ARG A 419 -4.68 9.48 -16.27
N GLN A 420 -5.44 9.97 -17.25
CA GLN A 420 -5.64 9.25 -18.51
C GLN A 420 -4.31 9.00 -19.23
N GLN A 421 -3.44 10.02 -19.27
CA GLN A 421 -2.09 9.89 -19.85
C GLN A 421 -1.22 8.91 -19.05
N TYR A 422 -1.33 8.90 -17.72
CA TYR A 422 -0.64 7.97 -16.84
C TYR A 422 -1.06 6.52 -17.07
N ASP A 423 -2.36 6.25 -17.14
CA ASP A 423 -2.86 4.89 -17.38
C ASP A 423 -2.44 4.39 -18.77
N GLN A 424 -2.48 5.26 -19.78
CA GLN A 424 -1.98 4.93 -21.13
C GLN A 424 -0.47 4.64 -21.12
N PHE A 425 0.31 5.46 -20.42
CA PHE A 425 1.76 5.25 -20.28
C PHE A 425 2.07 3.94 -19.57
N MET A 426 1.34 3.60 -18.50
CA MET A 426 1.56 2.35 -17.76
C MET A 426 1.34 1.12 -18.63
N GLY A 427 0.30 1.14 -19.49
CA GLY A 427 0.10 0.09 -20.49
C GLY A 427 1.25 -0.03 -21.49
N GLN A 428 1.76 1.10 -22.00
CA GLN A 428 2.91 1.11 -22.91
C GLN A 428 4.21 0.62 -22.25
N ALA A 429 4.43 1.00 -20.99
CA ALA A 429 5.59 0.58 -20.21
C ALA A 429 5.58 -0.94 -19.96
N GLU A 430 4.41 -1.53 -19.69
CA GLU A 430 4.25 -2.99 -19.55
C GLU A 430 4.58 -3.72 -20.86
N VAL A 431 4.09 -3.20 -22.00
CA VAL A 431 4.41 -3.77 -23.31
C VAL A 431 5.92 -3.72 -23.58
N PHE A 432 6.56 -2.57 -23.28
CA PHE A 432 8.01 -2.41 -23.45
C PHE A 432 8.82 -3.39 -22.59
N GLU A 433 8.43 -3.60 -21.33
CA GLU A 433 9.06 -4.62 -20.46
C GLU A 433 8.98 -6.01 -21.08
N GLY A 434 7.83 -6.38 -21.67
CA GLY A 434 7.69 -7.62 -22.43
C GLY A 434 8.71 -7.71 -23.56
N TRP A 435 8.85 -6.67 -24.39
CA TRP A 435 9.84 -6.67 -25.47
C TRP A 435 11.29 -6.76 -24.98
N ARG A 436 11.59 -6.16 -23.82
CA ARG A 436 12.92 -6.25 -23.20
C ARG A 436 13.23 -7.67 -22.75
N ASP A 437 12.28 -8.32 -22.06
CA ASP A 437 12.43 -9.70 -21.60
C ASP A 437 12.58 -10.65 -22.80
N LEU A 438 11.83 -10.42 -23.89
CA LEU A 438 11.98 -11.16 -25.15
C LEU A 438 13.40 -11.03 -25.72
N THR A 439 13.96 -9.82 -25.69
CA THR A 439 15.31 -9.53 -26.20
C THR A 439 16.38 -10.30 -25.43
N GLU A 440 16.24 -10.38 -24.10
CA GLU A 440 17.15 -11.12 -23.24
C GLU A 440 17.07 -12.63 -23.55
N GLN A 441 15.87 -13.20 -23.59
CA GLN A 441 15.67 -14.62 -23.90
C GLN A 441 16.18 -14.97 -25.30
N ALA A 442 15.92 -14.11 -26.28
CA ALA A 442 16.40 -14.30 -27.65
C ALA A 442 17.92 -14.27 -27.72
N SER A 443 18.56 -13.35 -26.99
CA SER A 443 20.02 -13.25 -26.93
C SER A 443 20.64 -14.51 -26.32
N GLN A 444 20.06 -15.05 -25.24
CA GLN A 444 20.50 -16.30 -24.64
C GLN A 444 20.36 -17.48 -25.61
N LEU A 445 19.25 -17.56 -26.37
CA LEU A 445 19.08 -18.59 -27.40
C LEU A 445 20.07 -18.42 -28.55
N GLY A 446 20.31 -17.18 -29.00
CA GLY A 446 21.29 -16.86 -30.04
C GLY A 446 22.70 -17.28 -29.64
N GLU A 447 23.14 -16.96 -28.42
CA GLU A 447 24.42 -17.43 -27.89
C GLU A 447 24.50 -18.96 -27.83
N LYS A 448 23.42 -19.62 -27.40
CA LYS A 448 23.34 -21.08 -27.34
C LYS A 448 23.46 -21.69 -28.73
N LEU A 449 22.75 -21.16 -29.72
CA LEU A 449 22.83 -21.62 -31.12
C LEU A 449 24.23 -21.40 -31.70
N GLN A 450 24.87 -20.26 -31.39
CA GLN A 450 26.25 -19.99 -31.79
C GLN A 450 27.22 -21.00 -31.17
N ARG A 451 27.04 -21.33 -29.89
CA ARG A 451 27.82 -22.35 -29.17
C ARG A 451 27.64 -23.75 -29.76
N LEU A 452 26.45 -24.11 -30.25
CA LEU A 452 26.16 -25.41 -30.86
C LEU A 452 26.76 -25.58 -32.26
N GLY A 453 27.17 -24.50 -32.93
CA GLY A 453 27.88 -24.57 -34.21
C GLY A 453 27.07 -25.22 -35.34
N GLY A 454 27.70 -26.14 -36.08
CA GLY A 454 27.14 -26.74 -37.30
C GLY A 454 25.87 -27.58 -37.09
N GLU A 455 25.72 -28.23 -35.93
CA GLU A 455 24.53 -29.02 -35.57
C GLU A 455 23.27 -28.12 -35.40
N ALA A 456 23.47 -26.82 -35.18
CA ALA A 456 22.38 -25.85 -35.04
C ALA A 456 22.01 -25.13 -36.34
N GLY A 457 22.59 -25.48 -37.50
CA GLY A 457 22.44 -24.72 -38.74
C GLY A 457 20.99 -24.52 -39.21
N THR A 458 20.15 -25.54 -39.08
CA THR A 458 18.72 -25.47 -39.42
C THR A 458 17.96 -24.56 -38.46
N TYR A 459 18.20 -24.70 -37.15
CA TYR A 459 17.58 -23.88 -36.12
C TYR A 459 18.03 -22.42 -36.18
N ARG A 460 19.29 -22.17 -36.58
CA ARG A 460 19.83 -20.82 -36.76
C ARG A 460 19.11 -20.08 -37.88
N THR A 461 18.84 -20.75 -39.01
CA THR A 461 18.05 -20.15 -40.10
C THR A 461 16.63 -19.77 -39.63
N THR A 462 15.99 -20.62 -38.83
CA THR A 462 14.67 -20.33 -38.25
C THR A 462 14.73 -19.18 -37.25
N PHE A 463 15.74 -19.16 -36.38
CA PHE A 463 15.98 -18.08 -35.42
C PHE A 463 16.26 -16.74 -36.12
N ASP A 464 17.08 -16.73 -37.17
CA ASP A 464 17.40 -15.53 -37.96
C ASP A 464 16.15 -14.97 -38.66
N ARG A 465 15.27 -15.84 -39.18
CA ARG A 465 13.97 -15.41 -39.73
C ARG A 465 13.08 -14.81 -38.64
N TRP A 466 12.94 -15.49 -37.51
CA TRP A 466 12.16 -14.98 -36.37
C TRP A 466 12.68 -13.62 -35.88
N MET A 467 14.00 -13.42 -35.80
CA MET A 467 14.59 -12.12 -35.45
C MET A 467 14.22 -11.02 -36.46
N HIS A 468 14.17 -11.35 -37.76
CA HIS A 468 13.76 -10.41 -38.79
C HIS A 468 12.27 -10.04 -38.67
N ASP A 469 11.41 -11.01 -38.38
CA ASP A 469 9.97 -10.80 -38.20
C ASP A 469 9.68 -9.90 -36.97
N VAL A 470 10.39 -10.14 -35.86
CA VAL A 470 10.36 -9.27 -34.67
C VAL A 470 10.82 -7.85 -35.01
N GLN A 471 11.92 -7.71 -35.76
CA GLN A 471 12.43 -6.42 -36.18
C GLN A 471 11.41 -5.66 -37.03
N ALA A 472 10.76 -6.33 -37.98
CA ALA A 472 9.72 -5.74 -38.81
C ALA A 472 8.49 -5.30 -37.98
N ALA A 473 8.07 -6.10 -37.00
CA ALA A 473 6.97 -5.75 -36.10
C ALA A 473 7.30 -4.50 -35.25
N LEU A 474 8.52 -4.41 -34.70
CA LEU A 474 8.96 -3.24 -33.95
C LEU A 474 9.02 -1.97 -34.81
N MET A 475 9.43 -2.08 -36.09
CA MET A 475 9.47 -0.94 -37.01
C MET A 475 8.08 -0.48 -37.50
N ASN A 476 7.12 -1.40 -37.61
CA ASN A 476 5.76 -1.11 -38.11
C ASN A 476 4.78 -0.62 -37.04
N GLN A 477 5.26 -0.23 -35.85
CA GLN A 477 4.43 0.26 -34.72
C GLN A 477 3.43 -0.76 -34.14
N THR A 478 3.50 -2.04 -34.50
CA THR A 478 2.75 -3.10 -33.80
C THR A 478 3.27 -3.36 -32.38
N TYR A 479 4.36 -2.69 -31.97
CA TYR A 479 4.93 -2.78 -30.64
C TYR A 479 3.99 -2.27 -29.54
N ASP A 480 2.96 -1.47 -29.85
CA ASP A 480 2.00 -0.94 -28.86
C ASP A 480 1.01 -2.01 -28.33
N THR A 481 1.12 -3.27 -28.78
CA THR A 481 0.20 -4.34 -28.39
C THR A 481 0.89 -5.42 -27.55
N ILE A 482 0.29 -5.74 -26.38
CA ILE A 482 0.72 -6.86 -25.52
C ILE A 482 0.65 -8.19 -26.29
N GLU A 483 -0.36 -8.34 -27.15
CA GLU A 483 -0.60 -9.55 -27.93
C GLU A 483 0.57 -9.90 -28.86
N ALA A 484 1.15 -8.91 -29.54
CA ALA A 484 2.29 -9.13 -30.44
C ALA A 484 3.52 -9.62 -29.67
N SER A 485 3.87 -8.97 -28.55
CA SER A 485 4.99 -9.40 -27.70
C SER A 485 4.80 -10.81 -27.15
N THR A 486 3.57 -11.15 -26.75
CA THR A 486 3.23 -12.47 -26.22
C THR A 486 3.33 -13.57 -27.28
N ALA A 487 2.88 -13.30 -28.51
CA ALA A 487 2.99 -14.24 -29.62
C ALA A 487 4.46 -14.59 -29.93
N PHE A 488 5.34 -13.57 -30.01
CA PHE A 488 6.76 -13.81 -30.26
C PHE A 488 7.46 -14.54 -29.11
N HIS A 489 7.05 -14.35 -27.85
CA HIS A 489 7.54 -15.17 -26.74
C HIS A 489 7.22 -16.66 -26.95
N GLN A 490 5.97 -16.98 -27.29
CA GLN A 490 5.55 -18.37 -27.50
C GLN A 490 6.31 -19.03 -28.66
N GLU A 491 6.55 -18.29 -29.74
CA GLU A 491 7.36 -18.75 -30.86
C GLU A 491 8.81 -19.02 -30.45
N LEU A 492 9.42 -18.11 -29.67
CA LEU A 492 10.78 -18.25 -29.17
C LEU A 492 10.93 -19.43 -28.19
N GLU A 493 9.95 -19.61 -27.29
CA GLU A 493 9.90 -20.75 -26.36
C GLU A 493 9.80 -22.08 -27.12
N THR A 494 8.94 -22.13 -28.14
CA THR A 494 8.79 -23.31 -29.00
C THR A 494 10.11 -23.64 -29.72
N LEU A 495 10.79 -22.62 -30.22
CA LEU A 495 12.10 -22.79 -30.88
C LEU A 495 13.16 -23.28 -29.89
N ASN A 496 13.26 -22.67 -28.70
CA ASN A 496 14.20 -23.08 -27.65
C ASN A 496 13.95 -24.53 -27.20
N TYR A 497 12.67 -24.91 -27.01
CA TYR A 497 12.28 -26.27 -26.68
C TYR A 497 12.72 -27.27 -27.76
N THR A 498 12.46 -26.93 -29.02
CA THR A 498 12.86 -27.79 -30.16
C THR A 498 14.38 -27.97 -30.23
N VAL A 499 15.16 -26.92 -29.99
CA VAL A 499 16.63 -26.98 -29.93
C VAL A 499 17.09 -27.87 -28.77
N GLN A 500 16.48 -27.75 -27.59
CA GLN A 500 16.81 -28.58 -26.44
C GLN A 500 16.54 -30.06 -26.69
N GLN A 501 15.37 -30.38 -27.26
CA GLN A 501 15.04 -31.76 -27.62
C GLN A 501 16.02 -32.37 -28.62
N ALA A 502 16.43 -31.59 -29.63
CA ALA A 502 17.40 -32.05 -30.63
C ALA A 502 18.76 -32.37 -30.02
N VAL A 503 19.27 -31.50 -29.14
CA VAL A 503 20.54 -31.72 -28.41
C VAL A 503 20.45 -32.95 -27.50
N ALA A 504 19.35 -33.11 -26.77
CA ALA A 504 19.13 -34.28 -25.92
C ALA A 504 19.07 -35.58 -26.73
N ALA A 505 18.35 -35.58 -27.86
CA ALA A 505 18.26 -36.74 -28.75
C ALA A 505 19.64 -37.09 -29.38
N ALA A 506 20.45 -36.10 -29.74
CA ALA A 506 21.80 -36.32 -30.25
C ALA A 506 22.73 -36.91 -29.17
N ALA A 507 22.64 -36.42 -27.93
CA ALA A 507 23.39 -36.96 -26.80
C ALA A 507 23.02 -38.42 -26.51
N GLN A 508 21.72 -38.75 -26.56
CA GLN A 508 21.24 -40.11 -26.39
C GLN A 508 21.77 -41.05 -27.49
N ARG A 509 21.67 -40.65 -28.78
CA ARG A 509 22.21 -41.44 -29.89
C ARG A 509 23.72 -41.69 -29.77
N PHE A 510 24.47 -40.71 -29.28
CA PHE A 510 25.91 -40.88 -29.04
C PHE A 510 26.19 -41.88 -27.90
N ALA A 511 25.45 -41.80 -26.80
CA ALA A 511 25.55 -42.76 -25.69
C ALA A 511 25.17 -44.18 -26.13
N GLU A 512 24.07 -44.34 -26.87
CA GLU A 512 23.63 -45.63 -27.42
C GLU A 512 24.70 -46.25 -28.33
N LYS A 513 25.32 -45.43 -29.21
CA LYS A 513 26.40 -45.91 -30.08
C LYS A 513 27.62 -46.41 -29.27
N GLN A 514 28.01 -45.71 -28.22
CA GLN A 514 29.10 -46.14 -27.33
C GLN A 514 28.79 -47.48 -26.64
N THR A 515 27.59 -47.59 -26.06
CA THR A 515 27.13 -48.80 -25.40
C THR A 515 27.08 -49.97 -26.39
N HIS A 516 26.65 -49.72 -27.62
CA HIS A 516 26.57 -50.77 -28.64
C HIS A 516 27.95 -51.30 -29.04
N TYR A 517 28.95 -50.44 -29.22
CA TYR A 517 30.33 -50.89 -29.45
C TYR A 517 30.84 -51.77 -28.30
N ARG A 518 30.61 -51.36 -27.06
CA ARG A 518 31.03 -52.12 -25.87
C ARG A 518 30.36 -53.47 -25.80
N GLN A 519 29.03 -53.52 -25.95
CA GLN A 519 28.25 -54.75 -25.90
C GLN A 519 28.74 -55.76 -26.95
N VAL A 520 29.00 -55.33 -28.18
CA VAL A 520 29.50 -56.22 -29.24
C VAL A 520 30.87 -56.80 -28.88
N MET A 521 31.76 -56.01 -28.27
CA MET A 521 33.07 -56.50 -27.81
C MET A 521 32.97 -57.41 -26.57
N GLU A 522 32.10 -57.09 -25.62
CA GLU A 522 31.84 -57.90 -24.43
C GLU A 522 31.30 -59.27 -24.84
N ASP A 523 30.27 -59.31 -25.68
CA ASP A 523 29.58 -60.54 -26.09
C ASP A 523 30.48 -61.49 -26.91
N GLN A 524 31.34 -60.95 -27.78
CA GLN A 524 32.10 -61.75 -28.74
C GLN A 524 33.55 -62.00 -28.33
N LEU A 525 34.19 -61.07 -27.62
CA LEU A 525 35.58 -61.19 -27.17
C LEU A 525 35.69 -61.52 -25.68
N GLY A 526 34.61 -61.37 -24.90
CA GLY A 526 34.62 -61.59 -23.46
C GLY A 526 35.48 -60.56 -22.71
N LEU A 527 35.56 -59.33 -23.23
CA LEU A 527 36.26 -58.24 -22.57
C LEU A 527 35.46 -57.75 -21.37
N ASN A 528 36.11 -57.51 -20.24
CA ASN A 528 35.47 -56.87 -19.08
C ASN A 528 35.46 -55.35 -19.24
N HIS A 529 34.59 -54.65 -18.50
CA HIS A 529 34.48 -53.19 -18.54
C HIS A 529 35.81 -52.45 -18.27
N THR A 530 36.75 -53.06 -17.53
CA THR A 530 38.08 -52.49 -17.25
C THR A 530 39.04 -52.53 -18.43
N MET A 531 38.79 -53.39 -19.42
CA MET A 531 39.60 -53.49 -20.64
C MET A 531 39.09 -52.58 -21.76
N LEU A 532 37.87 -52.06 -21.61
CA LEU A 532 37.24 -51.10 -22.50
C LEU A 532 37.60 -49.66 -22.09
N TRP A 533 37.33 -48.70 -22.96
CA TRP A 533 37.56 -47.27 -22.70
C TRP A 533 36.59 -46.70 -21.64
N PRO A 534 36.82 -45.51 -21.07
CA PRO A 534 35.81 -44.79 -20.28
C PRO A 534 34.71 -44.18 -21.16
N LEU A 535 33.50 -43.96 -20.63
CA LEU A 535 32.39 -43.40 -21.42
C LEU A 535 32.62 -41.91 -21.69
N HIS A 536 32.53 -41.51 -22.95
CA HIS A 536 32.65 -40.12 -23.37
C HIS A 536 31.33 -39.38 -23.16
N GLN A 537 31.39 -38.17 -22.64
CA GLN A 537 30.22 -37.29 -22.59
C GLN A 537 29.99 -36.64 -23.95
N TYR A 538 28.74 -36.50 -24.36
CA TYR A 538 28.41 -35.81 -25.60
C TYR A 538 28.69 -34.31 -25.45
N ASN A 539 29.63 -33.79 -26.23
CA ASN A 539 29.88 -32.36 -26.34
C ASN A 539 29.32 -31.83 -27.67
N PRO A 540 28.24 -31.04 -27.66
CA PRO A 540 27.65 -30.51 -28.89
C PRO A 540 28.55 -29.50 -29.62
N GLN A 541 29.54 -28.91 -28.94
CA GLN A 541 30.47 -27.96 -29.57
C GLN A 541 31.59 -28.67 -30.35
N ALA A 542 31.82 -29.97 -30.07
CA ALA A 542 32.93 -30.74 -30.60
C ALA A 542 32.49 -32.16 -31.02
N VAL A 543 31.34 -32.27 -31.72
CA VAL A 543 30.75 -33.56 -32.09
C VAL A 543 31.69 -34.42 -32.94
N ALA A 544 32.38 -33.81 -33.91
CA ALA A 544 33.32 -34.51 -34.79
C ALA A 544 34.50 -35.08 -34.01
N GLU A 545 35.05 -34.29 -33.07
CA GLU A 545 36.14 -34.69 -32.19
C GLU A 545 35.71 -35.83 -31.25
N GLY A 546 34.55 -35.71 -30.60
CA GLY A 546 34.02 -36.77 -29.74
C GLY A 546 33.76 -38.10 -30.46
N LYS A 547 33.24 -38.04 -31.71
CA LYS A 547 33.07 -39.24 -32.55
C LYS A 547 34.42 -39.83 -32.98
N SER A 548 35.39 -38.99 -33.33
CA SER A 548 36.73 -39.43 -33.71
C SER A 548 37.47 -40.09 -32.53
N GLN A 549 37.39 -39.49 -31.35
CA GLN A 549 37.99 -40.03 -30.12
C GLN A 549 37.39 -41.39 -29.75
N LEU A 550 36.06 -41.53 -29.83
CA LEU A 550 35.40 -42.81 -29.63
C LEU A 550 35.94 -43.89 -30.57
N LEU A 551 36.08 -43.58 -31.86
CA LEU A 551 36.59 -44.54 -32.85
C LEU A 551 38.07 -44.89 -32.62
N ALA A 552 38.89 -43.91 -32.22
CA ALA A 552 40.28 -44.14 -31.86
C ALA A 552 40.40 -45.09 -30.65
N ASP A 553 39.55 -44.92 -29.64
CA ASP A 553 39.54 -45.80 -28.46
C ASP A 553 39.05 -47.21 -28.78
N VAL A 554 38.04 -47.33 -29.65
CA VAL A 554 37.57 -48.61 -30.21
C VAL A 554 38.72 -49.32 -30.94
N GLN A 555 39.42 -48.61 -31.82
CA GLN A 555 40.58 -49.13 -32.56
C GLN A 555 41.68 -49.62 -31.61
N ALA A 556 42.09 -48.77 -30.67
CA ALA A 556 43.15 -49.09 -29.72
C ALA A 556 42.82 -50.31 -28.86
N THR A 557 41.55 -50.48 -28.50
CA THR A 557 41.07 -51.64 -27.72
C THR A 557 41.20 -52.94 -28.53
N ILE A 558 40.80 -52.94 -29.80
CA ILE A 558 40.90 -54.12 -30.66
C ILE A 558 42.36 -54.44 -30.97
N GLN A 559 43.18 -53.43 -31.28
CA GLN A 559 44.61 -53.63 -31.55
C GLN A 559 45.34 -54.21 -30.34
N ARG A 560 45.04 -53.73 -29.13
CA ARG A 560 45.58 -54.31 -27.88
C ARG A 560 45.20 -55.78 -27.74
N TRP A 561 43.93 -56.10 -28.01
CA TRP A 561 43.43 -57.47 -27.97
C TRP A 561 44.11 -58.37 -29.01
N CYS A 562 44.24 -57.92 -30.26
CA CYS A 562 44.98 -58.62 -31.30
C CYS A 562 46.43 -58.88 -30.89
N GLY A 563 47.09 -57.89 -30.29
CA GLY A 563 48.45 -58.01 -29.77
C GLY A 563 48.60 -59.03 -28.63
N GLU A 564 47.60 -59.16 -27.77
CA GLU A 564 47.54 -60.19 -26.71
C GLU A 564 47.39 -61.61 -27.28
N ILE A 565 46.49 -61.80 -28.25
CA ILE A 565 46.34 -63.09 -28.93
C ILE A 565 47.59 -63.43 -29.75
N GLY A 566 48.20 -62.45 -30.42
CA GLY A 566 49.46 -62.64 -31.14
C GLY A 566 50.62 -63.04 -30.23
N ARG A 567 50.72 -62.48 -29.02
CA ARG A 567 51.66 -62.96 -27.98
C ARG A 567 51.35 -64.39 -27.57
N THR A 568 50.08 -64.72 -27.41
CA THR A 568 49.62 -66.05 -27.02
C THR A 568 49.94 -67.12 -28.07
N ILE A 569 49.73 -66.82 -29.36
CA ILE A 569 50.12 -67.68 -30.49
C ILE A 569 51.63 -67.92 -30.49
N ARG A 570 52.44 -66.87 -30.33
CA ARG A 570 53.91 -66.99 -30.28
C ARG A 570 54.38 -67.84 -29.10
N GLN A 571 53.78 -67.65 -27.92
CA GLN A 571 54.11 -68.48 -26.75
C GLN A 571 53.79 -69.94 -27.01
N ALA A 572 52.60 -70.26 -27.55
CA ALA A 572 52.23 -71.63 -27.88
C ALA A 572 53.18 -72.27 -28.91
N GLN A 573 53.65 -71.50 -29.90
CA GLN A 573 54.66 -71.98 -30.86
C GLN A 573 56.00 -72.31 -30.16
N THR A 574 56.47 -71.44 -29.27
CA THR A 574 57.69 -71.68 -28.47
C THR A 574 57.52 -72.89 -27.54
N ASP A 575 56.35 -73.05 -26.93
CA ASP A 575 56.00 -74.16 -26.04
C ASP A 575 56.01 -75.50 -26.79
N ILE A 576 55.44 -75.55 -28.00
CA ILE A 576 55.50 -76.75 -28.86
C ILE A 576 56.95 -77.07 -29.22
N ARG A 577 57.72 -76.09 -29.71
CA ARG A 577 59.12 -76.31 -30.11
C ARG A 577 59.98 -76.80 -28.96
N SER A 578 59.91 -76.13 -27.80
CA SER A 578 60.64 -76.55 -26.61
C SER A 578 60.24 -77.95 -26.13
N THR A 579 58.96 -78.33 -26.28
CA THR A 579 58.51 -79.69 -25.95
C THR A 579 59.08 -80.72 -26.94
N LEU A 580 59.06 -80.43 -28.25
CA LEU A 580 59.58 -81.32 -29.29
C LEU A 580 61.12 -81.49 -29.24
N ASP A 581 61.84 -80.41 -28.89
CA ASP A 581 63.29 -80.39 -28.79
C ASP A 581 63.81 -80.89 -27.42
N SER A 582 62.90 -81.25 -26.50
CA SER A 582 63.28 -81.76 -25.17
C SER A 582 64.05 -83.08 -25.28
N PRO A 583 65.15 -83.24 -24.51
CA PRO A 583 65.93 -84.49 -24.51
C PRO A 583 65.11 -85.71 -24.07
N GLN A 584 63.99 -85.50 -23.36
CA GLN A 584 63.08 -86.56 -22.93
C GLN A 584 62.32 -87.20 -24.10
N VAL A 585 62.11 -86.48 -25.20
CA VAL A 585 61.48 -87.00 -26.43
C VAL A 585 62.38 -88.04 -27.12
N ALA A 586 63.70 -87.94 -26.95
CA ALA A 586 64.64 -88.91 -27.51
C ALA A 586 64.54 -90.30 -26.85
N ALA A 587 63.97 -90.37 -25.65
CA ALA A 587 63.84 -91.59 -24.87
C ALA A 587 62.48 -92.30 -25.03
N LEU A 588 61.57 -91.73 -25.83
CA LEU A 588 60.31 -92.37 -26.18
C LEU A 588 60.52 -93.53 -27.15
N SER A 589 59.55 -94.45 -27.20
CA SER A 589 59.52 -95.46 -28.27
C SER A 589 59.37 -94.80 -29.64
N ARG A 590 59.75 -95.50 -30.71
CA ARG A 590 59.71 -94.96 -32.07
C ARG A 590 58.29 -94.52 -32.47
N ASP A 591 57.28 -95.27 -32.06
CA ASP A 591 55.87 -95.00 -32.38
C ASP A 591 55.33 -93.79 -31.60
N GLU A 592 55.60 -93.70 -30.29
CA GLU A 592 55.20 -92.55 -29.46
C GLU A 592 55.91 -91.26 -29.89
N ARG A 593 57.19 -91.34 -30.25
CA ARG A 593 57.95 -90.20 -30.77
C ARG A 593 57.38 -89.71 -32.10
N GLN A 594 56.98 -90.63 -32.99
CA GLN A 594 56.33 -90.26 -34.26
C GLN A 594 54.97 -89.60 -34.01
N GLN A 595 54.15 -90.15 -33.12
CA GLN A 595 52.86 -89.57 -32.77
C GLN A 595 52.99 -88.15 -32.19
N LEU A 596 53.92 -87.95 -31.26
CA LEU A 596 54.15 -86.64 -30.62
C LEU A 596 54.72 -85.61 -31.62
N GLN A 597 55.60 -86.04 -32.53
CA GLN A 597 56.11 -85.19 -33.62
C GLN A 597 55.02 -84.81 -34.63
N GLU A 598 54.13 -85.74 -34.98
CA GLU A 598 53.02 -85.47 -35.90
C GLU A 598 52.01 -84.51 -35.27
N GLN A 599 51.66 -84.73 -34.00
CA GLN A 599 50.77 -83.83 -33.25
C GLN A 599 51.38 -82.43 -33.11
N GLY A 600 52.68 -82.32 -32.77
CA GLY A 600 53.37 -81.04 -32.68
C GLY A 600 53.41 -80.29 -34.02
N ARG A 601 53.73 -80.98 -35.13
CA ARG A 601 53.73 -80.38 -36.48
C ARG A 601 52.35 -79.92 -36.93
N ARG A 602 51.31 -80.69 -36.60
CA ARG A 602 49.92 -80.31 -36.85
C ARG A 602 49.58 -79.01 -36.11
N LEU A 603 49.86 -78.94 -34.81
CA LEU A 603 49.60 -77.75 -33.99
C LEU A 603 50.41 -76.53 -34.47
N GLU A 604 51.67 -76.71 -34.88
CA GLU A 604 52.45 -75.62 -35.49
C GLU A 604 51.83 -75.10 -36.79
N THR A 605 51.27 -76.00 -37.61
CA THR A 605 50.61 -75.63 -38.87
C THR A 605 49.32 -74.86 -38.59
N GLU A 606 48.51 -75.32 -37.64
CA GLU A 606 47.29 -74.63 -37.21
C GLU A 606 47.63 -73.24 -36.63
N LEU A 607 48.67 -73.11 -35.78
CA LEU A 607 49.12 -71.82 -35.25
C LEU A 607 49.64 -70.87 -36.34
N LYS A 608 50.28 -71.37 -37.41
CA LYS A 608 50.67 -70.55 -38.56
C LYS A 608 49.47 -70.01 -39.32
N VAL A 609 48.40 -70.81 -39.47
CA VAL A 609 47.14 -70.36 -40.08
C VAL A 609 46.50 -69.28 -39.23
N LEU A 610 46.38 -69.50 -37.91
CA LEU A 610 45.82 -68.49 -36.99
C LEU A 610 46.65 -67.21 -37.00
N SER A 611 47.98 -67.29 -37.06
CA SER A 611 48.84 -66.10 -37.12
C SER A 611 48.60 -65.28 -38.39
N ARG A 612 48.34 -65.92 -39.55
CA ARG A 612 48.01 -65.20 -40.79
C ARG A 612 46.62 -64.58 -40.75
N GLN A 613 45.64 -65.30 -40.19
CA GLN A 613 44.29 -64.77 -39.99
C GLN A 613 44.30 -63.56 -39.05
N LEU A 614 45.08 -63.62 -37.97
CA LEU A 614 45.24 -62.50 -37.06
C LEU A 614 45.83 -61.27 -37.76
N MET A 615 46.84 -61.43 -38.62
CA MET A 615 47.42 -60.33 -39.40
C MET A 615 46.41 -59.69 -40.37
N ASP A 616 45.57 -60.50 -41.03
CA ASP A 616 44.50 -60.00 -41.89
C ASP A 616 43.46 -59.19 -41.09
N TYR A 617 43.06 -59.71 -39.93
CA TYR A 617 42.13 -59.00 -39.05
C TYR A 617 42.73 -57.74 -38.45
N GLU A 618 44.02 -57.73 -38.09
CA GLU A 618 44.74 -56.55 -37.64
C GLU A 618 44.74 -55.46 -38.73
N GLY A 619 44.98 -55.81 -39.99
CA GLY A 619 44.85 -54.86 -41.11
C GLY A 619 43.43 -54.26 -41.25
N ARG A 620 42.39 -55.05 -40.99
CA ARG A 620 41.00 -54.56 -40.97
C ARG A 620 40.69 -53.63 -39.79
N THR A 621 41.47 -53.68 -38.70
CA THR A 621 41.33 -52.72 -37.58
C THR A 621 41.83 -51.33 -37.92
N GLU A 622 42.66 -51.17 -38.96
CA GLU A 622 43.15 -49.86 -39.40
C GLU A 622 42.20 -49.17 -40.39
N ASP A 623 41.23 -49.90 -40.95
CA ASP A 623 40.23 -49.36 -41.87
C ASP A 623 39.11 -48.63 -41.10
N HIS A 624 39.12 -47.30 -41.22
CA HIS A 624 38.10 -46.42 -40.64
C HIS A 624 36.67 -46.76 -41.12
N MET A 625 36.51 -47.21 -42.36
CA MET A 625 35.19 -47.59 -42.90
C MET A 625 34.67 -48.86 -42.24
N THR A 626 35.56 -49.77 -41.85
CA THR A 626 35.21 -50.98 -41.10
C THR A 626 34.85 -50.63 -39.66
N LEU A 627 35.60 -49.74 -39.00
CA LEU A 627 35.35 -49.37 -37.60
C LEU A 627 34.08 -48.54 -37.39
N SER A 628 33.79 -47.62 -38.32
CA SER A 628 32.63 -46.72 -38.24
C SER A 628 31.30 -47.40 -38.62
N ASP A 629 31.35 -48.50 -39.37
CA ASP A 629 30.19 -49.27 -39.85
C ASP A 629 29.67 -50.25 -38.78
N LEU A 630 28.99 -49.66 -37.79
CA LEU A 630 28.23 -50.37 -36.78
C LEU A 630 26.79 -49.82 -36.74
N PRO A 631 25.86 -50.38 -37.55
CA PRO A 631 24.45 -50.04 -37.48
C PRO A 631 23.82 -50.61 -36.20
N ILE A 632 22.78 -49.94 -35.70
CA ILE A 632 22.04 -50.36 -34.50
C ILE A 632 21.26 -51.66 -34.76
N GLU A 633 20.75 -51.84 -35.98
CA GLU A 633 20.03 -53.03 -36.41
C GLU A 633 20.92 -53.91 -37.30
N GLY A 634 21.33 -55.07 -36.80
CA GLY A 634 21.86 -56.21 -37.57
C GLY A 634 23.09 -55.99 -38.48
N GLY A 635 24.12 -56.81 -38.31
CA GLY A 635 25.29 -56.79 -39.22
C GLY A 635 26.29 -55.64 -38.98
N GLY A 636 26.88 -55.14 -40.07
CA GLY A 636 27.98 -54.16 -40.06
C GLY A 636 29.38 -54.79 -40.18
N ARG A 637 30.29 -54.12 -40.88
CA ARG A 637 31.69 -54.57 -41.04
C ARG A 637 32.41 -54.69 -39.70
N PHE A 638 32.11 -53.79 -38.76
CA PHE A 638 32.66 -53.84 -37.40
C PHE A 638 32.27 -55.11 -36.67
N ARG A 639 30.97 -55.45 -36.64
CA ARG A 639 30.47 -56.66 -36.00
C ARG A 639 31.05 -57.91 -36.65
N GLY A 640 31.17 -57.92 -37.99
CA GLY A 640 31.82 -59.02 -38.71
C GLY A 640 33.27 -59.22 -38.28
N LEU A 641 34.05 -58.14 -38.18
CA LEU A 641 35.43 -58.19 -37.68
C LEU A 641 35.51 -58.75 -36.26
N ILE A 642 34.66 -58.28 -35.35
CA ILE A 642 34.65 -58.74 -33.96
C ILE A 642 34.23 -60.21 -33.84
N GLN A 643 33.30 -60.69 -34.66
CA GLN A 643 32.93 -62.11 -34.72
C GLN A 643 34.07 -63.00 -35.24
N ASP A 644 34.78 -62.54 -36.27
CA ASP A 644 35.94 -63.24 -36.81
C ASP A 644 37.05 -63.36 -35.74
N LEU A 645 37.32 -62.28 -35.01
CA LEU A 645 38.24 -62.28 -33.87
C LEU A 645 37.76 -63.21 -32.74
N GLY A 646 36.47 -63.21 -32.40
CA GLY A 646 35.88 -64.12 -31.42
C GLY A 646 36.07 -65.60 -31.79
N ARG A 647 35.91 -65.95 -33.07
CA ARG A 647 36.18 -67.32 -33.57
C ARG A 647 37.65 -67.69 -33.44
N LEU A 648 38.55 -66.75 -33.76
CA LEU A 648 40.00 -66.93 -33.61
C LEU A 648 40.37 -67.19 -32.14
N LYS A 649 39.74 -66.47 -31.19
CA LYS A 649 39.91 -66.72 -29.75
C LYS A 649 39.56 -68.16 -29.37
N VAL A 650 38.38 -68.64 -29.76
CA VAL A 650 37.92 -70.00 -29.45
C VAL A 650 38.86 -71.06 -30.05
N GLN A 651 39.34 -70.84 -31.27
CA GLN A 651 40.33 -71.72 -31.89
C GLN A 651 41.65 -71.72 -31.12
N MET A 652 42.11 -70.56 -30.65
CA MET A 652 43.33 -70.44 -29.88
C MET A 652 43.22 -71.12 -28.52
N GLU A 653 42.10 -70.95 -27.79
CA GLU A 653 41.86 -71.63 -26.50
C GLU A 653 41.90 -73.16 -26.66
N ARG A 654 41.31 -73.69 -27.74
CA ARG A 654 41.40 -75.12 -28.06
C ARG A 654 42.85 -75.55 -28.28
N ILE A 655 43.61 -74.82 -29.10
CA ILE A 655 45.02 -75.16 -29.37
C ILE A 655 45.84 -75.10 -28.08
N GLN A 656 45.61 -74.13 -27.19
CA GLN A 656 46.31 -74.09 -25.91
C GLN A 656 46.07 -75.33 -25.04
N LEU A 657 44.83 -75.85 -25.03
CA LEU A 657 44.53 -77.10 -24.33
C LEU A 657 45.29 -78.29 -24.95
N GLU A 658 45.36 -78.36 -26.28
CA GLU A 658 46.12 -79.39 -26.98
C GLU A 658 47.64 -79.26 -26.73
N VAL A 659 48.19 -78.04 -26.68
CA VAL A 659 49.60 -77.76 -26.32
C VAL A 659 49.89 -78.14 -24.87
N ARG A 660 48.99 -77.80 -23.93
CA ARG A 660 49.13 -78.21 -22.52
C ARG A 660 49.09 -79.73 -22.37
N SER A 661 48.21 -80.41 -23.11
CA SER A 661 48.16 -81.88 -23.13
C SER A 661 49.47 -82.49 -23.64
N LEU A 662 50.06 -81.89 -24.69
CA LEU A 662 51.37 -82.29 -25.21
C LEU A 662 52.50 -82.06 -24.18
N GLN A 663 52.49 -80.94 -23.46
CA GLN A 663 53.41 -80.68 -22.35
C GLN A 663 53.20 -81.63 -21.16
N GLN A 664 51.95 -81.95 -20.80
CA GLN A 664 51.63 -82.90 -19.72
C GLN A 664 52.12 -84.31 -20.07
N THR A 665 52.00 -84.71 -21.34
CA THR A 665 52.57 -85.97 -21.85
C THR A 665 54.08 -86.00 -21.69
N LEU A 666 54.77 -84.86 -21.87
CA LEU A 666 56.19 -84.76 -21.58
C LEU A 666 56.49 -84.81 -20.07
N GLN A 667 55.70 -84.10 -19.25
CA GLN A 667 55.87 -84.06 -17.79
C GLN A 667 55.71 -85.45 -17.15
N SER A 668 54.77 -86.27 -17.64
CA SER A 668 54.57 -87.63 -17.14
C SER A 668 55.79 -88.54 -17.41
N LEU A 669 56.69 -88.16 -18.32
CA LEU A 669 57.92 -88.87 -18.64
C LEU A 669 59.14 -88.38 -17.85
N GLN A 670 59.00 -87.29 -17.07
CA GLN A 670 60.08 -86.78 -16.22
C GLN A 670 60.29 -87.69 -15.02
N LEU A 671 61.54 -87.98 -14.70
CA LEU A 671 61.86 -88.75 -13.50
C LEU A 671 61.65 -87.88 -12.27
N THR A 672 60.91 -88.39 -11.30
CA THR A 672 60.85 -87.84 -9.94
C THR A 672 62.22 -88.02 -9.27
N PRO A 673 62.56 -87.24 -8.24
CA PRO A 673 63.84 -87.37 -7.56
C PRO A 673 64.13 -88.80 -7.06
N ALA A 674 63.09 -89.52 -6.63
CA ALA A 674 63.19 -90.92 -6.23
C ALA A 674 63.50 -91.85 -7.42
N GLU A 675 62.88 -91.62 -8.58
CA GLU A 675 63.16 -92.34 -9.82
C GLU A 675 64.56 -92.00 -10.36
N GLU A 676 65.05 -90.76 -10.24
CA GLU A 676 66.42 -90.39 -10.65
C GLU A 676 67.48 -91.08 -9.78
N LEU A 677 67.27 -91.13 -8.46
CA LEU A 677 68.16 -91.87 -7.55
C LEU A 677 68.18 -93.37 -7.87
N LEU A 678 67.02 -93.94 -8.18
CA LEU A 678 66.92 -95.35 -8.56
C LEU A 678 67.52 -95.62 -9.96
N PHE A 679 67.29 -94.72 -10.91
CA PHE A 679 67.80 -94.82 -12.28
C PHE A 679 69.32 -94.60 -12.36
N SER A 680 69.88 -93.71 -11.54
CA SER A 680 71.34 -93.52 -11.44
C SER A 680 72.03 -94.74 -10.84
N ALA A 681 71.45 -95.38 -9.82
CA ALA A 681 71.93 -96.66 -9.31
C ALA A 681 71.90 -97.76 -10.39
N LEU A 682 70.82 -97.83 -11.18
CA LEU A 682 70.73 -98.75 -12.34
C LEU A 682 71.78 -98.45 -13.42
N SER A 683 72.02 -97.19 -13.73
CA SER A 683 72.96 -96.75 -14.79
C SER A 683 74.42 -97.07 -14.48
N SER A 684 74.75 -97.38 -13.21
CA SER A 684 76.08 -97.81 -12.79
C SER A 684 76.35 -99.32 -12.99
N SER A 685 75.34 -100.08 -13.44
CA SER A 685 75.39 -101.53 -13.61
C SER A 685 75.17 -101.89 -15.08
N ASP A 686 76.17 -102.47 -15.75
CA ASP A 686 76.20 -102.46 -17.22
C ASP A 686 75.24 -103.43 -17.94
N VAL A 687 74.58 -104.40 -17.30
CA VAL A 687 73.74 -105.37 -18.08
C VAL A 687 72.47 -105.90 -17.37
N SER A 688 72.47 -106.11 -16.06
CA SER A 688 71.26 -106.44 -15.26
C SER A 688 71.58 -106.41 -13.77
N ILE A 689 70.61 -106.10 -12.91
CA ILE A 689 70.78 -106.10 -11.45
C ILE A 689 69.59 -106.78 -10.77
N GLU A 690 69.85 -107.61 -9.76
CA GLU A 690 68.79 -108.16 -8.93
C GLU A 690 68.12 -107.05 -8.11
N ILE A 691 66.79 -107.07 -8.00
CA ILE A 691 66.03 -106.04 -7.26
C ILE A 691 66.51 -105.91 -5.81
N ALA A 692 66.91 -107.01 -5.17
CA ALA A 692 67.46 -107.00 -3.81
C ALA A 692 68.78 -106.19 -3.74
N ASN A 693 69.66 -106.36 -4.72
CA ASN A 693 70.91 -105.60 -4.81
C ASN A 693 70.63 -104.13 -5.13
N LEU A 694 69.70 -103.85 -6.04
CA LEU A 694 69.28 -102.48 -6.33
C LEU A 694 68.70 -101.78 -5.10
N ARG A 695 67.87 -102.47 -4.30
CA ARG A 695 67.33 -101.95 -3.03
C ARG A 695 68.44 -101.60 -2.04
N SER A 696 69.49 -102.42 -1.99
CA SER A 696 70.66 -102.19 -1.13
C SER A 696 71.52 -101.01 -1.58
N MET A 697 71.53 -100.69 -2.89
CA MET A 697 72.25 -99.52 -3.44
C MET A 697 71.46 -98.20 -3.24
N THR A 698 70.15 -98.27 -3.04
CA THR A 698 69.27 -97.10 -2.87
C THR A 698 68.66 -97.05 -1.46
N THR A 699 69.48 -97.17 -0.42
CA THR A 699 69.02 -97.12 0.99
C THR A 699 68.37 -95.78 1.38
N ALA A 700 68.67 -94.70 0.65
CA ALA A 700 68.10 -93.38 0.86
C ALA A 700 66.58 -93.30 0.56
N LEU A 701 66.02 -94.26 -0.18
CA LEU A 701 64.58 -94.34 -0.47
C LEU A 701 63.86 -95.18 0.60
N THR A 702 62.67 -94.74 1.01
CA THR A 702 61.75 -95.59 1.79
C THR A 702 61.29 -96.78 0.96
N ASP A 703 60.81 -97.86 1.58
CA ASP A 703 60.31 -99.01 0.81
C ASP A 703 59.16 -98.64 -0.11
N VAL A 704 58.26 -97.76 0.33
CA VAL A 704 57.14 -97.27 -0.48
C VAL A 704 57.65 -96.45 -1.67
N ASP A 705 58.61 -95.55 -1.45
CA ASP A 705 59.17 -94.71 -2.52
C ASP A 705 60.03 -95.51 -3.48
N PHE A 706 60.74 -96.53 -3.00
CA PHE A 706 61.50 -97.47 -3.82
C PHE A 706 60.59 -98.23 -4.78
N TRP A 707 59.52 -98.85 -4.28
CA TRP A 707 58.58 -99.59 -5.14
C TRP A 707 57.81 -98.66 -6.07
N LYS A 708 57.41 -97.46 -5.62
CA LYS A 708 56.79 -96.45 -6.50
C LYS A 708 57.75 -95.95 -7.57
N ALA A 709 59.01 -95.70 -7.24
CA ALA A 709 60.03 -95.29 -8.20
C ALA A 709 60.35 -96.43 -9.19
N LEU A 710 60.41 -97.68 -8.73
CA LEU A 710 60.63 -98.84 -9.60
C LEU A 710 59.45 -99.03 -10.55
N GLN A 711 58.22 -98.94 -10.04
CA GLN A 711 56.99 -98.99 -10.83
C GLN A 711 56.93 -97.81 -11.81
N GLY A 712 57.32 -96.62 -11.39
CA GLY A 712 57.34 -95.41 -12.21
C GLY A 712 58.39 -95.47 -13.32
N LEU A 713 59.61 -95.94 -13.03
CA LEU A 713 60.64 -96.20 -14.04
C LEU A 713 60.22 -97.30 -15.02
N HIS A 714 59.55 -98.36 -14.54
CA HIS A 714 59.00 -99.40 -15.41
C HIS A 714 57.87 -98.85 -16.30
N ALA A 715 56.94 -98.07 -15.73
CA ALA A 715 55.84 -97.44 -16.47
C ALA A 715 56.36 -96.44 -17.53
N LYS A 716 57.45 -95.74 -17.23
CA LYS A 716 58.18 -94.85 -18.15
C LYS A 716 59.16 -95.59 -19.08
N GLN A 717 59.10 -96.94 -19.09
CA GLN A 717 59.91 -97.84 -19.92
C GLN A 717 61.44 -97.65 -19.77
N ARG A 718 61.90 -97.11 -18.64
CA ARG A 718 63.34 -96.88 -18.36
C ARG A 718 64.06 -98.12 -17.89
N LEU A 719 63.31 -99.12 -17.43
CA LEU A 719 63.80 -100.43 -17.03
C LEU A 719 62.78 -101.49 -17.43
N ARG A 720 63.24 -102.74 -17.54
CA ARG A 720 62.39 -103.91 -17.68
C ARG A 720 62.65 -104.84 -16.51
N VAL A 721 61.58 -105.28 -15.85
CA VAL A 721 61.69 -106.24 -14.76
C VAL A 721 61.46 -107.64 -15.33
N TYR A 722 62.44 -108.51 -15.15
CA TYR A 722 62.36 -109.92 -15.51
C TYR A 722 62.31 -110.76 -14.23
N CYS A 723 61.41 -111.74 -14.18
CA CYS A 723 61.36 -112.72 -13.09
C CYS A 723 61.94 -114.04 -13.58
N GLU A 724 63.10 -114.42 -13.05
CA GLU A 724 63.74 -115.71 -13.35
C GLU A 724 63.52 -116.69 -12.20
N ARG A 725 63.18 -117.94 -12.53
CA ARG A 725 62.92 -118.99 -11.53
C ARG A 725 64.21 -119.76 -11.28
N MET A 726 64.89 -119.50 -10.17
CA MET A 726 66.06 -120.27 -9.76
C MET A 726 65.65 -121.70 -9.37
N VAL A 727 66.18 -122.71 -10.05
CA VAL A 727 66.09 -124.11 -9.64
C VAL A 727 67.38 -124.43 -8.91
N SER A 728 67.30 -124.61 -7.59
CA SER A 728 68.41 -125.10 -6.77
C SER A 728 68.62 -126.60 -7.03
N GLU A 729 69.84 -127.02 -7.33
CA GLU A 729 70.24 -128.44 -7.32
C GLU A 729 70.16 -129.04 -5.91
#